data_AF-A0A5B8MKA3-F1
#
_entry.id   AF-A0A5B8MKA3-F1
#
_cell.length_a   1.000
_cell.length_b   1.000
_cell.length_c   1.000
_cell.angle_alpha   90.00
_cell.angle_beta   90.00
_cell.angle_gamma   90.00
#
_symmetry.space_group_name_H-M   'P 1'
#
loop_
_entity.id
_entity.type
_entity.pdbx_description
1 polymer ?
#
loop_
_entity_poly.entity_id
_entity_poly.type
_entity_poly.pdbx_seq_one_letter_code
_entity_poly.pdbx_strand_id
1 'polypeptide(L)'
;MEAASTSGGAGTIPRHKGVPGTGFVVDGFKACGKCKRATAFFLTHAHGDHYDGLNEKWSREIYCSTITANLVHMKLGVERSLMREMNPGDEAVVIEGVEVSVVDANHCPGAVQFLFVTSQGDRFIHSGDCRFHTSMKRSLQLFRKSRILFLDTTYCNPKHTFPCQEHSIQYVVDKVVKREALKERGKCLFLISSYNIGKERIFLAVHRATGKKLYATPKKIAHLELLQIDELTSALTDDPRATNIHLVKWNALGETWPYFRPNFVQMEEYRQMYGVEETMGFVPTGWTYEGKGTNFSSREKGPDRVFLVPYSEHSSFSELVDYVKFIKPEEVVPTVNIGETPKMLKHFRNLIDENSAKRRFLSAFTGGAPRKARKSDVAVKDEGPAVKSSSGKEDGPCDLLMAATGLKSLAEAQFLLKRANGDLEKAANFFFEDPFRKKVEVERPPRQSVKKGSTVVGQMPLSSFFGGAKSGGISLGSPKHHKTVEKSLEAGAQAAAGRGGSPCKALADYQAAVEREDYDPLSDALWSSGQPAPYMHLAGAFDAISQTKKRLKISRILLNMFRSLLVLSPESTVASVYLTIGTLGAEFSKMTLDIGASTVSQCISEVTGVSRQRLRQAYNDEGDLGDVAVLFKSAQTTLMPVKPLTISDVFAKLERLAKESGGGSSTRKKQIATDLIRASKGPETRYMVRTLVQCMRIGANRTSILQSLARASVFHHHREGNPTKERLDEAVDAFEKAYFLCPDIEEIVRELILKGAVESKLKPGIPVTPMLAKPSTGVENAVELMGEEEYICEYKFDGQRAQIHLEEGGKVSIFSRNLDDKTASFPDACAQLREALDPAVSSCVVDCEIVAVERSSQGYRLLSFQELSARPRGDAQKGSGDVALFVFDILHLDGNDTYALALSERHELLKRALPRRREGFVMLATSVAIPDDSNRVEATRSALLASLRAGCEGLMLKRLAKTYEPGRRSDQWIKLKKDYCEELQDSLDLVPIGAWWGNGRKAGWFSPFLMAAWDPEREEFQSVCRVMSGFSDEFYKKSREFFDQHLIDGPKGYYNTGEKPAVWFSPVETWEIRGADITVSPVHRAAFGKVHESRGLALRFPRFVRKRPDKTPEEATSSDQICEMFQAQTVKCSLRNQQR
;
A
#
# COMPACT_ATOMS: atom_id res chain seq x y z
N MET A 1 18.91 15.83 -9.95
CA MET A 1 18.13 14.88 -10.76
C MET A 1 16.77 14.68 -10.13
N GLU A 2 15.84 15.59 -10.39
CA GLU A 2 14.40 15.40 -10.10
C GLU A 2 13.62 15.95 -11.29
N ALA A 3 12.74 15.10 -11.83
CA ALA A 3 11.50 15.40 -12.59
C ALA A 3 11.27 14.32 -13.66
N ALA A 4 10.38 13.36 -13.39
CA ALA A 4 9.47 12.78 -14.37
C ALA A 4 8.49 11.79 -13.71
N SER A 5 7.30 12.24 -13.35
CA SER A 5 6.07 11.50 -13.69
C SER A 5 4.82 12.39 -13.59
N THR A 6 4.18 12.50 -14.77
CA THR A 6 2.74 12.66 -15.03
C THR A 6 2.06 13.96 -14.60
N SER A 7 2.21 15.00 -15.43
CA SER A 7 1.07 15.79 -15.91
C SER A 7 1.09 15.77 -17.45
N GLY A 8 -0.05 15.45 -18.06
CA GLY A 8 -0.24 15.48 -19.51
C GLY A 8 -0.31 16.92 -20.03
N GLY A 9 0.81 17.62 -19.99
CA GLY A 9 1.03 18.82 -20.79
C GLY A 9 1.48 18.41 -22.19
N ALA A 10 0.89 19.00 -23.23
CA ALA A 10 1.31 18.78 -24.61
C ALA A 10 2.80 19.16 -24.77
N GLY A 11 3.71 18.16 -24.85
CA GLY A 11 5.07 18.38 -25.34
C GLY A 11 6.26 17.64 -24.69
N THR A 12 6.08 16.70 -23.75
CA THR A 12 7.22 15.96 -23.14
C THR A 12 7.17 14.46 -23.39
N ILE A 13 8.29 13.88 -23.85
CA ILE A 13 8.46 12.43 -24.06
C ILE A 13 8.82 11.79 -22.71
N PRO A 14 8.11 10.74 -22.25
CA PRO A 14 8.46 10.05 -21.00
C PRO A 14 9.88 9.47 -21.03
N ARG A 15 10.63 9.63 -19.94
CA ARG A 15 12.05 9.22 -19.86
C ARG A 15 12.31 7.77 -20.28
N HIS A 16 11.43 6.84 -19.90
CA HIS A 16 11.57 5.42 -20.19
C HIS A 16 11.16 5.02 -21.62
N LYS A 17 10.67 5.97 -22.43
CA LYS A 17 10.27 5.76 -23.83
C LYS A 17 11.11 6.60 -24.81
N GLY A 18 11.85 7.60 -24.32
CA GLY A 18 12.61 8.53 -25.15
C GLY A 18 14.12 8.29 -25.09
N VAL A 19 14.78 8.26 -26.25
CA VAL A 19 16.25 8.16 -26.31
C VAL A 19 16.87 9.54 -26.06
N PRO A 20 17.71 9.72 -25.02
CA PRO A 20 18.21 11.04 -24.62
C PRO A 20 19.02 11.73 -25.73
N GLY A 21 18.82 13.04 -25.87
CA GLY A 21 19.50 13.84 -26.88
C GLY A 21 18.95 13.68 -28.30
N THR A 22 17.85 12.95 -28.47
CA THR A 22 17.18 12.72 -29.76
C THR A 22 15.68 13.00 -29.65
N GLY A 23 14.98 13.01 -30.78
CA GLY A 23 13.51 12.97 -30.82
C GLY A 23 12.93 11.54 -30.86
N PHE A 24 13.74 10.50 -30.61
CA PHE A 24 13.31 9.11 -30.85
C PHE A 24 12.47 8.57 -29.70
N VAL A 25 11.39 7.87 -30.07
CA VAL A 25 10.44 7.25 -29.15
C VAL A 25 10.35 5.76 -29.42
N VAL A 26 10.51 4.94 -28.39
CA VAL A 26 10.36 3.48 -28.46
C VAL A 26 9.08 3.07 -27.71
N ASP A 27 8.19 2.31 -28.35
CA ASP A 27 6.95 1.74 -27.77
C ASP A 27 6.03 2.79 -27.09
N GLY A 28 6.06 4.03 -27.57
CA GLY A 28 5.45 5.21 -26.93
C GLY A 28 4.32 5.86 -27.73
N PHE A 29 3.61 5.10 -28.57
CA PHE A 29 2.68 5.63 -29.58
C PHE A 29 1.50 6.41 -29.00
N LYS A 30 0.81 5.87 -27.98
CA LYS A 30 -0.29 6.58 -27.31
C LYS A 30 0.13 7.85 -26.57
N ALA A 31 1.28 7.79 -25.89
CA ALA A 31 1.76 8.92 -25.09
C ALA A 31 2.36 10.04 -25.96
N CYS A 32 3.01 9.68 -27.07
CA CYS A 32 3.83 10.60 -27.86
C CYS A 32 3.34 10.81 -29.30
N GLY A 33 2.28 10.14 -29.77
CA GLY A 33 1.87 10.19 -31.18
C GLY A 33 1.54 11.59 -31.69
N LYS A 34 1.08 12.49 -30.81
CA LYS A 34 0.81 13.90 -31.12
C LYS A 34 1.96 14.85 -30.69
N CYS A 35 3.07 14.32 -30.18
CA CYS A 35 4.19 15.11 -29.69
C CYS A 35 5.04 15.63 -30.85
N LYS A 36 5.12 16.96 -31.01
CA LYS A 36 5.96 17.60 -32.04
C LYS A 36 7.46 17.40 -31.85
N ARG A 37 7.91 17.07 -30.62
CA ARG A 37 9.32 16.77 -30.31
C ARG A 37 9.71 15.33 -30.64
N ALA A 38 8.74 14.43 -30.80
CA ALA A 38 9.02 13.09 -31.26
C ALA A 38 9.28 13.19 -32.77
N THR A 39 10.42 12.70 -33.25
CA THR A 39 10.83 12.76 -34.66
C THR A 39 10.73 11.39 -35.33
N ALA A 40 11.21 10.32 -34.69
CA ALA A 40 11.11 8.94 -35.16
C ALA A 40 10.47 8.01 -34.10
N PHE A 41 9.75 6.98 -34.56
CA PHE A 41 9.08 5.99 -33.71
C PHE A 41 9.60 4.59 -33.98
N PHE A 42 9.91 3.86 -32.91
CA PHE A 42 10.42 2.50 -32.94
C PHE A 42 9.44 1.58 -32.21
N LEU A 43 9.16 0.42 -32.79
CA LEU A 43 8.34 -0.62 -32.17
C LEU A 43 9.20 -1.87 -31.97
N THR A 44 9.35 -2.30 -30.72
CA THR A 44 10.18 -3.46 -30.38
C THR A 44 9.56 -4.78 -30.80
N HIS A 45 8.23 -4.91 -30.70
CA HIS A 45 7.48 -6.10 -31.11
C HIS A 45 5.95 -5.87 -31.13
N ALA A 46 5.20 -6.85 -31.65
CA ALA A 46 3.75 -6.75 -31.88
C ALA A 46 2.86 -7.24 -30.71
N HIS A 47 3.14 -6.79 -29.47
CA HIS A 47 2.22 -6.96 -28.33
C HIS A 47 1.41 -5.69 -28.00
N GLY A 48 0.23 -5.90 -27.42
CA GLY A 48 -0.82 -4.88 -27.25
C GLY A 48 -0.40 -3.64 -26.47
N ASP A 49 0.40 -3.85 -25.44
CA ASP A 49 0.95 -2.85 -24.56
C ASP A 49 2.15 -2.08 -25.14
N HIS A 50 2.74 -2.55 -26.24
CA HIS A 50 3.84 -1.87 -26.95
C HIS A 50 3.35 -1.02 -28.13
N TYR A 51 2.35 -1.50 -28.86
CA TYR A 51 1.76 -0.73 -29.97
C TYR A 51 0.54 0.11 -29.56
N ASP A 52 0.16 0.16 -28.27
CA ASP A 52 -1.01 0.91 -27.79
C ASP A 52 -0.98 2.36 -28.33
N GLY A 53 -2.06 2.76 -28.99
CA GLY A 53 -2.18 4.04 -29.70
C GLY A 53 -2.02 3.97 -31.23
N LEU A 54 -1.44 2.89 -31.77
CA LEU A 54 -1.43 2.64 -33.23
C LEU A 54 -2.80 2.19 -33.73
N ASN A 55 -3.17 2.67 -34.91
CA ASN A 55 -4.40 2.34 -35.63
C ASN A 55 -4.26 2.75 -37.10
N GLU A 56 -5.26 2.42 -37.93
CA GLU A 56 -5.33 2.75 -39.36
C GLU A 56 -5.09 4.23 -39.71
N LYS A 57 -5.32 5.17 -38.78
CA LYS A 57 -5.13 6.62 -39.01
C LYS A 57 -3.72 7.12 -38.69
N TRP A 58 -2.82 6.22 -38.30
CA TRP A 58 -1.43 6.57 -38.04
C TRP A 58 -0.75 7.03 -39.33
N SER A 59 0.04 8.09 -39.26
CA SER A 59 0.58 8.80 -40.43
C SER A 59 2.08 9.09 -40.34
N ARG A 60 2.79 8.42 -39.43
CA ARG A 60 4.22 8.63 -39.18
C ARG A 60 5.00 7.34 -39.37
N GLU A 61 6.26 7.45 -39.77
CA GLU A 61 7.10 6.28 -39.96
C GLU A 61 7.33 5.51 -38.65
N ILE A 62 7.40 4.18 -38.77
CA ILE A 62 7.62 3.23 -37.67
C ILE A 62 8.76 2.30 -38.05
N TYR A 63 9.82 2.29 -37.25
CA TYR A 63 10.96 1.39 -37.39
C TYR A 63 10.75 0.12 -36.56
N CYS A 64 10.75 -1.05 -37.20
CA CYS A 64 10.54 -2.34 -36.54
C CYS A 64 11.00 -3.50 -37.44
N SER A 65 11.00 -4.73 -36.92
CA SER A 65 11.31 -5.91 -37.75
C SER A 65 10.22 -6.21 -38.78
N THR A 66 10.57 -6.95 -39.82
CA THR A 66 9.65 -7.37 -40.90
C THR A 66 8.43 -8.10 -40.34
N ILE A 67 8.64 -9.03 -39.41
CA ILE A 67 7.57 -9.80 -38.76
C ILE A 67 6.65 -8.86 -37.97
N THR A 68 7.22 -7.94 -37.18
CA THR A 68 6.44 -6.96 -36.41
C THR A 68 5.61 -6.07 -37.33
N ALA A 69 6.21 -5.59 -38.42
CA ALA A 69 5.54 -4.80 -39.43
C ALA A 69 4.34 -5.55 -40.04
N ASN A 70 4.53 -6.82 -40.41
CA ASN A 70 3.46 -7.65 -40.99
C ASN A 70 2.28 -7.81 -40.03
N LEU A 71 2.58 -8.12 -38.77
CA LEU A 71 1.56 -8.31 -37.72
C LEU A 71 0.79 -7.02 -37.43
N VAL A 72 1.47 -5.87 -37.35
CA VAL A 72 0.83 -4.57 -37.10
C VAL A 72 -0.05 -4.15 -38.27
N HIS A 73 0.41 -4.34 -39.50
CA HIS A 73 -0.37 -4.01 -40.70
C HIS A 73 -1.66 -4.82 -40.74
N MET A 74 -1.57 -6.14 -40.61
CA MET A 74 -2.73 -7.02 -40.64
C MET A 74 -3.69 -6.76 -39.46
N LYS A 75 -3.16 -6.54 -38.25
CA LYS A 75 -3.98 -6.46 -37.03
C LYS A 75 -4.61 -5.08 -36.80
N LEU A 76 -3.88 -4.01 -37.12
CA LEU A 76 -4.27 -2.64 -36.77
C LEU A 76 -4.58 -1.77 -37.99
N GLY A 77 -4.35 -2.28 -39.21
CA GLY A 77 -4.61 -1.54 -40.45
C GLY A 77 -3.64 -0.39 -40.71
N VAL A 78 -2.51 -0.32 -40.02
CA VAL A 78 -1.48 0.72 -40.25
C VAL A 78 -0.90 0.53 -41.65
N GLU A 79 -0.80 1.61 -42.42
CA GLU A 79 -0.32 1.56 -43.81
C GLU A 79 1.11 1.00 -43.89
N ARG A 80 1.33 0.04 -44.80
CA ARG A 80 2.64 -0.63 -44.94
C ARG A 80 3.75 0.33 -45.38
N SER A 81 3.41 1.37 -46.15
CA SER A 81 4.35 2.39 -46.62
C SER A 81 5.00 3.20 -45.48
N LEU A 82 4.40 3.20 -44.28
CA LEU A 82 4.93 3.86 -43.09
C LEU A 82 5.90 2.98 -42.29
N MET A 83 6.04 1.70 -42.63
CA MET A 83 6.91 0.78 -41.90
C MET A 83 8.30 0.76 -42.52
N ARG A 84 9.32 0.88 -41.67
CA ARG A 84 10.73 0.85 -42.03
C ARG A 84 11.34 -0.38 -41.36
N GLU A 85 11.69 -1.36 -42.17
CA GLU A 85 12.10 -2.68 -41.69
C GLU A 85 13.55 -2.65 -41.20
N MET A 86 13.78 -3.26 -40.04
CA MET A 86 15.11 -3.44 -39.44
C MET A 86 15.18 -4.84 -38.83
N ASN A 87 15.96 -5.74 -39.42
CA ASN A 87 16.07 -7.12 -38.99
C ASN A 87 17.44 -7.43 -38.36
N PRO A 88 17.51 -8.35 -37.39
CA PRO A 88 18.78 -8.78 -36.81
C PRO A 88 19.74 -9.31 -37.88
N GLY A 89 20.94 -8.73 -37.94
CA GLY A 89 21.96 -9.06 -38.94
C GLY A 89 22.06 -8.07 -40.10
N ASP A 90 21.09 -7.18 -40.25
CA ASP A 90 21.16 -6.05 -41.19
C ASP A 90 22.25 -5.05 -40.77
N GLU A 91 22.76 -4.30 -41.74
CA GLU A 91 23.63 -3.15 -41.47
C GLU A 91 22.89 -2.06 -40.66
N ALA A 92 23.64 -1.29 -39.88
CA ALA A 92 23.04 -0.26 -39.05
C ALA A 92 22.44 0.88 -39.89
N VAL A 93 21.26 1.35 -39.51
CA VAL A 93 20.54 2.41 -40.21
C VAL A 93 20.82 3.75 -39.55
N VAL A 94 21.21 4.76 -40.33
CA VAL A 94 21.44 6.12 -39.81
C VAL A 94 20.16 6.94 -39.94
N ILE A 95 19.62 7.37 -38.80
CA ILE A 95 18.42 8.19 -38.70
C ILE A 95 18.82 9.46 -37.95
N GLU A 96 18.61 10.65 -38.52
CA GLU A 96 18.95 11.94 -37.87
C GLU A 96 20.38 12.01 -37.28
N GLY A 97 21.37 11.34 -37.92
CA GLY A 97 22.75 11.28 -37.45
C GLY A 97 23.01 10.33 -36.27
N VAL A 98 22.04 9.47 -35.94
CA VAL A 98 22.13 8.40 -34.95
C VAL A 98 22.15 7.06 -35.69
N GLU A 99 23.19 6.27 -35.46
CA GLU A 99 23.29 4.90 -35.99
C GLU A 99 22.44 3.97 -35.13
N VAL A 100 21.53 3.23 -35.76
CA VAL A 100 20.59 2.33 -35.10
C VAL A 100 20.80 0.90 -35.58
N SER A 101 21.10 0.01 -34.64
CA SER A 101 21.26 -1.43 -34.89
C SER A 101 20.23 -2.23 -34.09
N VAL A 102 19.89 -3.41 -34.59
CA VAL A 102 18.94 -4.32 -33.94
C VAL A 102 19.55 -5.69 -33.69
N VAL A 103 19.14 -6.31 -32.58
CA VAL A 103 19.42 -7.71 -32.28
C VAL A 103 18.15 -8.39 -31.80
N ASP A 104 18.07 -9.71 -31.97
CA ASP A 104 16.94 -10.50 -31.47
C ASP A 104 16.79 -10.35 -29.94
N ALA A 105 15.55 -10.17 -29.46
CA ALA A 105 15.24 -10.01 -28.05
C ALA A 105 14.94 -11.34 -27.33
N ASN A 106 14.86 -12.45 -28.06
CA ASN A 106 14.55 -13.80 -27.58
C ASN A 106 13.22 -13.86 -26.79
N HIS A 107 12.29 -12.94 -27.05
CA HIS A 107 10.99 -12.84 -26.40
C HIS A 107 9.90 -13.56 -27.20
N CYS A 108 9.61 -13.06 -28.41
CA CYS A 108 8.72 -13.69 -29.39
C CYS A 108 9.25 -13.45 -30.82
N PRO A 109 8.76 -14.17 -31.85
CA PRO A 109 9.22 -13.97 -33.22
C PRO A 109 9.03 -12.51 -33.68
N GLY A 110 10.11 -11.92 -34.19
CA GLY A 110 10.14 -10.51 -34.59
C GLY A 110 10.47 -9.53 -33.47
N ALA A 111 10.61 -9.96 -32.21
CA ALA A 111 10.99 -9.05 -31.13
C ALA A 111 12.47 -8.67 -31.20
N VAL A 112 12.75 -7.37 -31.14
CA VAL A 112 14.10 -6.81 -31.27
C VAL A 112 14.47 -5.88 -30.11
N GLN A 113 15.76 -5.84 -29.80
CA GLN A 113 16.38 -4.83 -28.96
C GLN A 113 17.08 -3.81 -29.85
N PHE A 114 16.93 -2.53 -29.55
CA PHE A 114 17.56 -1.45 -30.29
C PHE A 114 18.82 -0.96 -29.58
N LEU A 115 19.89 -0.75 -30.35
CA LEU A 115 21.07 0.02 -29.96
C LEU A 115 21.10 1.31 -30.76
N PHE A 116 21.11 2.44 -30.06
CA PHE A 116 21.26 3.77 -30.62
C PHE A 116 22.65 4.29 -30.32
N VAL A 117 23.42 4.67 -31.34
CA VAL A 117 24.76 5.25 -31.22
C VAL A 117 24.72 6.67 -31.78
N THR A 118 24.89 7.66 -30.92
CA THR A 118 24.89 9.07 -31.34
C THR A 118 26.23 9.45 -31.99
N SER A 119 26.25 10.57 -32.72
CA SER A 119 27.47 11.16 -33.27
C SER A 119 28.54 11.50 -32.22
N GLN A 120 28.16 11.64 -30.94
CA GLN A 120 29.07 11.83 -29.81
C GLN A 120 29.63 10.51 -29.25
N GLY A 121 29.23 9.36 -29.82
CA GLY A 121 29.62 8.03 -29.38
C GLY A 121 28.84 7.50 -28.17
N ASP A 122 27.76 8.16 -27.76
CA ASP A 122 26.90 7.67 -26.68
C ASP A 122 26.03 6.51 -27.17
N ARG A 123 26.00 5.43 -26.37
CA ARG A 123 25.26 4.20 -26.66
C ARG A 123 24.04 4.08 -25.75
N PHE A 124 22.85 3.96 -26.31
CA PHE A 124 21.62 3.71 -25.58
C PHE A 124 20.99 2.41 -26.04
N ILE A 125 20.55 1.57 -25.10
CA ILE A 125 19.91 0.30 -25.41
C ILE A 125 18.48 0.35 -24.94
N HIS A 126 17.56 -0.03 -25.80
CA HIS A 126 16.19 -0.34 -25.41
C HIS A 126 15.92 -1.82 -25.60
N SER A 127 15.78 -2.55 -24.49
CA SER A 127 15.58 -4.01 -24.54
C SER A 127 14.20 -4.41 -25.06
N GLY A 128 13.22 -3.51 -25.00
CA GLY A 128 11.81 -3.91 -25.16
C GLY A 128 11.45 -4.93 -24.09
N ASP A 129 10.63 -5.91 -24.46
CA ASP A 129 10.49 -7.15 -23.70
C ASP A 129 11.57 -8.14 -24.15
N CYS A 130 12.28 -8.74 -23.19
CA CYS A 130 13.40 -9.62 -23.52
C CYS A 130 13.55 -10.80 -22.56
N ARG A 131 13.97 -11.95 -23.10
CA ARG A 131 14.45 -13.09 -22.31
C ARG A 131 15.93 -13.34 -22.58
N PHE A 132 16.78 -12.85 -21.69
CA PHE A 132 18.22 -13.02 -21.84
C PHE A 132 18.63 -14.49 -21.72
N HIS A 133 19.41 -14.95 -22.69
CA HIS A 133 20.06 -16.25 -22.66
C HIS A 133 21.56 -16.09 -22.96
N THR A 134 22.39 -16.96 -22.38
CA THR A 134 23.86 -16.83 -22.47
C THR A 134 24.40 -16.93 -23.90
N SER A 135 23.70 -17.64 -24.80
CA SER A 135 24.04 -17.70 -26.23
C SER A 135 23.97 -16.35 -26.94
N MET A 136 23.15 -15.41 -26.43
CA MET A 136 23.00 -14.06 -27.00
C MET A 136 24.23 -13.16 -26.77
N LYS A 137 25.17 -13.56 -25.90
CA LYS A 137 26.36 -12.77 -25.59
C LYS A 137 27.19 -12.44 -26.83
N ARG A 138 27.16 -13.28 -27.87
CA ARG A 138 27.90 -13.03 -29.12
C ARG A 138 27.27 -11.89 -29.94
N SER A 139 25.95 -11.90 -30.11
CA SER A 139 25.23 -10.83 -30.84
C SER A 139 25.19 -9.52 -30.06
N LEU A 140 25.19 -9.59 -28.72
CA LEU A 140 25.14 -8.43 -27.83
C LEU A 140 26.52 -7.78 -27.55
N GLN A 141 27.59 -8.14 -28.25
CA GLN A 141 28.91 -7.55 -27.97
C GLN A 141 28.95 -6.04 -28.18
N LEU A 142 28.28 -5.53 -29.23
CA LEU A 142 28.18 -4.09 -29.52
C LEU A 142 27.34 -3.31 -28.49
N PHE A 143 26.53 -4.03 -27.71
CA PHE A 143 25.64 -3.49 -26.69
C PHE A 143 26.37 -3.28 -25.35
N ARG A 144 27.62 -3.74 -25.21
CA ARG A 144 28.35 -3.58 -23.94
C ARG A 144 28.73 -2.12 -23.67
N LYS A 145 28.83 -1.79 -22.38
CA LYS A 145 29.22 -0.47 -21.86
C LYS A 145 28.37 0.64 -22.49
N SER A 146 27.05 0.43 -22.49
CA SER A 146 26.09 1.46 -22.87
C SER A 146 25.99 2.53 -21.79
N ARG A 147 25.63 3.75 -22.20
CA ARG A 147 25.36 4.84 -21.27
C ARG A 147 24.06 4.57 -20.50
N ILE A 148 22.98 4.24 -21.21
CA ILE A 148 21.71 3.87 -20.58
C ILE A 148 21.21 2.55 -21.17
N LEU A 149 20.77 1.66 -20.27
CA LEU A 149 19.98 0.48 -20.59
C LEU A 149 18.54 0.70 -20.12
N PHE A 150 17.62 0.88 -21.06
CA PHE A 150 16.18 0.78 -20.81
C PHE A 150 15.82 -0.70 -20.73
N LEU A 151 15.54 -1.18 -19.52
CA LEU A 151 15.48 -2.60 -19.18
C LEU A 151 14.05 -3.08 -18.93
N ASP A 152 13.70 -4.22 -19.54
CA ASP A 152 12.54 -5.04 -19.17
C ASP A 152 12.61 -5.44 -17.70
N THR A 153 11.73 -4.87 -16.89
CA THR A 153 11.66 -5.13 -15.44
C THR A 153 10.42 -5.91 -15.02
N THR A 154 9.77 -6.62 -15.97
CA THR A 154 8.53 -7.38 -15.75
C THR A 154 8.62 -8.33 -14.55
N TYR A 155 9.73 -9.07 -14.42
CA TYR A 155 9.99 -9.97 -13.30
C TYR A 155 11.21 -9.58 -12.45
N CYS A 156 11.41 -8.27 -12.24
CA CYS A 156 12.50 -7.74 -11.41
C CYS A 156 12.24 -7.89 -9.89
N ASN A 157 12.02 -9.13 -9.44
CA ASN A 157 11.89 -9.49 -8.02
C ASN A 157 12.51 -10.89 -7.77
N PRO A 158 13.35 -11.08 -6.73
CA PRO A 158 14.00 -12.36 -6.43
C PRO A 158 13.09 -13.59 -6.33
N LYS A 159 11.79 -13.42 -6.08
CA LYS A 159 10.81 -14.52 -6.05
C LYS A 159 10.52 -15.14 -7.43
N HIS A 160 10.87 -14.46 -8.51
CA HIS A 160 10.60 -14.91 -9.87
C HIS A 160 11.81 -15.66 -10.46
N THR A 161 11.94 -16.92 -10.07
CA THR A 161 12.94 -17.87 -10.55
C THR A 161 12.29 -18.94 -11.43
N PHE A 162 12.05 -18.61 -12.69
CA PHE A 162 11.42 -19.55 -13.62
C PHE A 162 12.39 -20.65 -14.06
N PRO A 163 11.89 -21.85 -14.43
CA PRO A 163 12.69 -22.81 -15.17
C PRO A 163 13.12 -22.25 -16.54
N CYS A 164 14.15 -22.86 -17.13
CA CYS A 164 14.53 -22.57 -18.51
C CYS A 164 13.38 -22.95 -19.48
N GLN A 165 13.33 -22.28 -20.64
CA GLN A 165 12.27 -22.54 -21.63
C GLN A 165 12.29 -23.99 -22.10
N GLU A 166 13.47 -24.56 -22.24
CA GLU A 166 13.71 -25.94 -22.68
C GLU A 166 13.04 -26.93 -21.73
N HIS A 167 13.19 -26.74 -20.41
CA HIS A 167 12.55 -27.62 -19.43
C HIS A 167 11.02 -27.51 -19.49
N SER A 168 10.48 -26.29 -19.63
CA SER A 168 9.04 -26.09 -19.77
C SER A 168 8.48 -26.69 -21.06
N ILE A 169 9.18 -26.56 -22.17
CA ILE A 169 8.82 -27.16 -23.46
C ILE A 169 8.85 -28.69 -23.35
N GLN A 170 9.94 -29.24 -22.81
CA GLN A 170 10.11 -30.69 -22.70
C GLN A 170 9.02 -31.32 -21.84
N TYR A 171 8.62 -30.67 -20.75
CA TYR A 171 7.50 -31.15 -19.93
C TYR A 171 6.20 -31.32 -20.73
N VAL A 172 5.86 -30.35 -21.59
CA VAL A 172 4.66 -30.44 -22.44
C VAL A 172 4.79 -31.60 -23.42
N VAL A 173 5.94 -31.69 -24.10
CA VAL A 173 6.25 -32.77 -25.05
C VAL A 173 6.13 -34.14 -24.38
N ASP A 174 6.75 -34.33 -23.22
CA ASP A 174 6.73 -35.59 -22.48
C ASP A 174 5.31 -36.01 -22.10
N LYS A 175 4.47 -35.07 -21.66
CA LYS A 175 3.06 -35.37 -21.33
C LYS A 175 2.26 -35.78 -22.55
N VAL A 176 2.42 -35.08 -23.67
CA VAL A 176 1.72 -35.38 -24.93
C VAL A 176 2.18 -36.74 -25.48
N VAL A 177 3.49 -36.93 -25.67
CA VAL A 177 4.07 -38.16 -26.23
C VAL A 177 3.75 -39.37 -25.36
N LYS A 178 3.86 -39.25 -24.03
CA LYS A 178 3.52 -40.34 -23.11
C LYS A 178 2.06 -40.75 -23.23
N ARG A 179 1.13 -39.79 -23.35
CA ARG A 179 -0.30 -40.10 -23.48
C ARG A 179 -0.64 -40.68 -24.85
N GLU A 180 0.03 -40.22 -25.91
CA GLU A 180 -0.07 -40.74 -27.27
C GLU A 180 0.50 -42.16 -27.44
N ALA A 181 1.44 -42.56 -26.58
CA ALA A 181 2.02 -43.91 -26.61
C ALA A 181 1.09 -45.00 -26.04
N LEU A 182 0.01 -44.64 -25.31
CA LEU A 182 -0.93 -45.60 -24.73
C LEU A 182 -1.81 -46.26 -25.81
N LYS A 183 -2.30 -47.50 -25.53
CA LYS A 183 -3.11 -48.30 -26.48
C LYS A 183 -4.42 -47.61 -26.93
N GLU A 184 -4.87 -46.61 -26.18
CA GLU A 184 -6.08 -45.81 -26.41
C GLU A 184 -5.76 -44.51 -27.20
N ARG A 185 -5.20 -44.66 -28.40
CA ARG A 185 -4.87 -43.53 -29.29
C ARG A 185 -6.14 -42.87 -29.83
N GLY A 186 -6.15 -41.53 -29.90
CA GLY A 186 -7.26 -40.74 -30.47
C GLY A 186 -8.44 -40.48 -29.54
N LYS A 187 -8.41 -41.00 -28.30
CA LYS A 187 -9.44 -40.76 -27.26
C LYS A 187 -9.18 -39.53 -26.39
N CYS A 188 -8.01 -38.90 -26.53
CA CYS A 188 -7.60 -37.71 -25.80
C CYS A 188 -7.41 -36.52 -26.74
N LEU A 189 -7.93 -35.36 -26.35
CA LEU A 189 -7.71 -34.09 -27.02
C LEU A 189 -6.73 -33.21 -26.24
N PHE A 190 -5.62 -32.84 -26.86
CA PHE A 190 -4.63 -31.94 -26.26
C PHE A 190 -4.95 -30.50 -26.64
N LEU A 191 -5.08 -29.62 -25.64
CA LEU A 191 -5.37 -28.21 -25.82
C LEU A 191 -4.17 -27.40 -25.35
N ILE A 192 -3.53 -26.63 -26.23
CA ILE A 192 -2.41 -25.75 -25.85
C ILE A 192 -2.89 -24.30 -25.94
N SER A 193 -3.01 -23.62 -24.80
CA SER A 193 -3.45 -22.23 -24.80
C SER A 193 -2.32 -21.28 -25.20
N SER A 194 -2.66 -20.25 -25.98
CA SER A 194 -1.70 -19.23 -26.39
C SER A 194 -2.35 -17.88 -26.64
N TYR A 195 -1.52 -16.83 -26.59
CA TYR A 195 -1.85 -15.49 -27.08
C TYR A 195 -1.87 -15.49 -28.62
N ASN A 196 -1.62 -14.34 -29.25
CA ASN A 196 -1.43 -14.29 -30.69
C ASN A 196 -0.07 -14.85 -31.12
N ILE A 197 1.01 -14.55 -30.39
CA ILE A 197 2.39 -14.98 -30.66
C ILE A 197 3.13 -15.29 -29.33
N GLY A 198 4.30 -15.92 -29.38
CA GLY A 198 5.21 -16.14 -28.24
C GLY A 198 5.33 -17.58 -27.75
N LYS A 199 4.49 -18.50 -28.26
CA LYS A 199 4.45 -19.92 -27.83
C LYS A 199 4.89 -20.90 -28.92
N GLU A 200 5.42 -20.40 -30.03
CA GLU A 200 5.72 -21.19 -31.24
C GLU A 200 6.75 -22.28 -30.98
N ARG A 201 7.68 -22.06 -30.05
CA ARG A 201 8.67 -23.07 -29.63
C ARG A 201 8.01 -24.32 -29.06
N ILE A 202 6.91 -24.16 -28.31
CA ILE A 202 6.13 -25.30 -27.77
C ILE A 202 5.42 -26.01 -28.92
N PHE A 203 4.82 -25.26 -29.85
CA PHE A 203 4.09 -25.82 -30.99
C PHE A 203 5.01 -26.69 -31.85
N LEU A 204 6.16 -26.14 -32.26
CA LEU A 204 7.16 -26.86 -33.06
C LEU A 204 7.71 -28.08 -32.32
N ALA A 205 8.01 -27.97 -31.03
CA ALA A 205 8.52 -29.09 -30.26
C ALA A 205 7.51 -30.25 -30.18
N VAL A 206 6.23 -29.94 -29.96
CA VAL A 206 5.16 -30.94 -29.94
C VAL A 206 4.96 -31.55 -31.34
N HIS A 207 4.97 -30.74 -32.40
CA HIS A 207 4.90 -31.24 -33.78
C HIS A 207 6.06 -32.20 -34.10
N ARG A 208 7.31 -31.77 -33.86
CA ARG A 208 8.52 -32.58 -34.11
C ARG A 208 8.51 -33.89 -33.35
N ALA A 209 8.07 -33.88 -32.09
CA ALA A 209 8.07 -35.07 -31.24
C ALA A 209 6.95 -36.07 -31.56
N THR A 210 5.80 -35.59 -32.05
CA THR A 210 4.64 -36.44 -32.34
C THR A 210 4.49 -36.80 -33.82
N GLY A 211 5.10 -36.03 -34.72
CA GLY A 211 4.89 -36.09 -36.17
C GLY A 211 3.49 -35.64 -36.62
N LYS A 212 2.64 -35.16 -35.71
CA LYS A 212 1.25 -34.78 -36.01
C LYS A 212 1.15 -33.30 -36.36
N LYS A 213 0.21 -32.95 -37.24
CA LYS A 213 -0.19 -31.55 -37.46
C LYS A 213 -0.82 -30.94 -36.21
N LEU A 214 -0.90 -29.62 -36.18
CA LEU A 214 -1.50 -28.82 -35.11
C LEU A 214 -2.72 -28.09 -35.64
N TYR A 215 -3.88 -28.32 -35.04
CA TYR A 215 -5.10 -27.61 -35.42
C TYR A 215 -5.08 -26.19 -34.86
N ALA A 216 -5.40 -25.22 -35.69
CA ALA A 216 -5.72 -23.87 -35.23
C ALA A 216 -6.80 -23.25 -36.11
N THR A 217 -7.58 -22.30 -35.58
CA THR A 217 -8.58 -21.59 -36.37
C THR A 217 -7.94 -20.88 -37.58
N PRO A 218 -8.64 -20.69 -38.71
CA PRO A 218 -8.10 -19.99 -39.89
C PRO A 218 -7.49 -18.62 -39.56
N LYS A 219 -8.14 -17.87 -38.67
CA LYS A 219 -7.61 -16.60 -38.16
C LYS A 219 -6.25 -16.76 -37.47
N LYS A 220 -6.08 -17.78 -36.63
CA LYS A 220 -4.82 -18.04 -35.92
C LYS A 220 -3.73 -18.51 -36.90
N ILE A 221 -4.05 -19.33 -37.89
CA ILE A 221 -3.13 -19.76 -38.94
C ILE A 221 -2.59 -18.54 -39.70
N ALA A 222 -3.49 -17.66 -40.17
CA ALA A 222 -3.09 -16.43 -40.86
C ALA A 222 -2.14 -15.55 -40.01
N HIS A 223 -2.27 -15.56 -38.67
CA HIS A 223 -1.32 -14.86 -37.80
C HIS A 223 0.04 -15.57 -37.69
N LEU A 224 0.05 -16.90 -37.61
CA LEU A 224 1.27 -17.70 -37.46
C LEU A 224 2.08 -17.76 -38.76
N GLU A 225 1.43 -17.71 -39.92
CA GLU A 225 2.08 -17.63 -41.23
C GLU A 225 2.93 -16.36 -41.39
N LEU A 226 2.49 -15.24 -40.80
CA LEU A 226 3.23 -13.97 -40.82
C LEU A 226 4.54 -14.00 -40.02
N LEU A 227 4.77 -15.04 -39.21
CA LEU A 227 6.01 -15.22 -38.46
C LEU A 227 7.14 -15.73 -39.35
N GLN A 228 6.85 -16.14 -40.59
CA GLN A 228 7.83 -16.64 -41.57
C GLN A 228 8.64 -17.83 -41.05
N ILE A 229 7.97 -18.77 -40.39
CA ILE A 229 8.55 -20.02 -39.89
C ILE A 229 7.97 -21.17 -40.72
N ASP A 230 8.65 -21.53 -41.82
CA ASP A 230 8.16 -22.49 -42.82
C ASP A 230 7.73 -23.84 -42.23
N GLU A 231 8.50 -24.34 -41.25
CA GLU A 231 8.18 -25.58 -40.55
C GLU A 231 6.88 -25.47 -39.75
N LEU A 232 6.63 -24.32 -39.09
CA LEU A 232 5.39 -24.11 -38.33
C LEU A 232 4.21 -23.99 -39.28
N THR A 233 4.35 -23.27 -40.39
CA THR A 233 3.32 -23.15 -41.42
C THR A 233 2.93 -24.53 -41.97
N SER A 234 3.92 -25.37 -42.26
CA SER A 234 3.71 -26.73 -42.76
C SER A 234 3.07 -27.66 -41.72
N ALA A 235 3.28 -27.38 -40.43
CA ALA A 235 2.73 -28.14 -39.31
C ALA A 235 1.27 -27.82 -38.99
N LEU A 236 0.70 -26.73 -39.51
CA LEU A 236 -0.66 -26.29 -39.17
C LEU A 236 -1.74 -26.94 -40.07
N THR A 237 -2.96 -27.01 -39.55
CA THR A 237 -4.16 -27.42 -40.27
C THR A 237 -5.38 -26.67 -39.72
N ASP A 238 -6.31 -26.28 -40.59
CA ASP A 238 -7.60 -25.70 -40.22
C ASP A 238 -8.72 -26.77 -40.10
N ASP A 239 -8.42 -28.02 -40.46
CA ASP A 239 -9.29 -29.17 -40.18
C ASP A 239 -9.07 -29.67 -38.74
N PRO A 240 -10.05 -29.50 -37.82
CA PRO A 240 -9.94 -29.97 -36.44
C PRO A 240 -9.95 -31.50 -36.31
N ARG A 241 -10.36 -32.24 -37.35
CA ARG A 241 -10.39 -33.72 -37.35
C ARG A 241 -9.06 -34.33 -37.80
N ALA A 242 -8.20 -33.57 -38.47
CA ALA A 242 -6.91 -34.03 -38.94
C ALA A 242 -5.90 -34.29 -37.80
N THR A 243 -6.15 -33.78 -36.59
CA THR A 243 -5.28 -33.94 -35.43
C THR A 243 -6.04 -33.74 -34.12
N ASN A 244 -5.57 -34.41 -33.05
CA ASN A 244 -6.05 -34.23 -31.69
C ASN A 244 -5.20 -33.23 -30.87
N ILE A 245 -4.36 -32.43 -31.52
CA ILE A 245 -3.55 -31.39 -30.87
C ILE A 245 -4.04 -30.03 -31.34
N HIS A 246 -4.72 -29.30 -30.47
CA HIS A 246 -5.45 -28.07 -30.80
C HIS A 246 -4.84 -26.87 -30.11
N LEU A 247 -4.58 -25.81 -30.88
CA LEU A 247 -4.13 -24.51 -30.39
C LEU A 247 -5.36 -23.65 -30.06
N VAL A 248 -5.56 -23.39 -28.78
CA VAL A 248 -6.74 -22.68 -28.27
C VAL A 248 -6.40 -21.27 -27.79
N LYS A 249 -7.43 -20.42 -27.71
CA LYS A 249 -7.30 -19.05 -27.19
C LYS A 249 -6.80 -19.08 -25.74
N TRP A 250 -6.03 -18.07 -25.35
CA TRP A 250 -5.44 -17.91 -24.01
C TRP A 250 -6.38 -18.27 -22.84
N ASN A 251 -7.60 -17.73 -22.82
CA ASN A 251 -8.57 -17.94 -21.73
C ASN A 251 -9.40 -19.23 -21.84
N ALA A 252 -9.19 -20.04 -22.89
CA ALA A 252 -10.00 -21.24 -23.13
C ALA A 252 -9.83 -22.30 -22.03
N LEU A 253 -8.66 -22.33 -21.37
CA LEU A 253 -8.34 -23.30 -20.32
C LEU A 253 -8.46 -22.73 -18.91
N GLY A 254 -8.68 -21.42 -18.76
CA GLY A 254 -8.74 -20.75 -17.46
C GLY A 254 -8.15 -19.35 -17.43
N GLU A 255 -8.20 -18.72 -16.26
CA GLU A 255 -7.71 -17.35 -16.00
C GLU A 255 -6.66 -17.34 -14.87
N THR A 256 -5.64 -16.48 -14.94
CA THR A 256 -4.47 -16.51 -14.05
C THR A 256 -4.53 -15.59 -12.81
N TRP A 257 -5.55 -14.74 -12.65
CA TRP A 257 -5.57 -13.72 -11.58
C TRP A 257 -6.72 -13.90 -10.58
N PRO A 258 -6.48 -13.86 -9.24
CA PRO A 258 -5.19 -13.75 -8.53
C PRO A 258 -4.40 -15.07 -8.40
N TYR A 259 -4.97 -16.19 -8.83
CA TYR A 259 -4.35 -17.53 -9.01
C TYR A 259 -5.04 -18.21 -10.20
N PHE A 260 -4.44 -19.27 -10.74
CA PHE A 260 -5.01 -19.94 -11.91
C PHE A 260 -6.33 -20.66 -11.58
N ARG A 261 -7.41 -20.29 -12.28
CA ARG A 261 -8.73 -20.93 -12.22
C ARG A 261 -9.00 -21.67 -13.53
N PRO A 262 -9.03 -23.02 -13.53
CA PRO A 262 -9.28 -23.80 -14.75
C PRO A 262 -10.71 -23.62 -15.26
N ASN A 263 -10.88 -23.57 -16.58
CA ASN A 263 -12.18 -23.54 -17.24
C ASN A 263 -12.58 -24.95 -17.72
N PHE A 264 -12.91 -25.82 -16.78
CA PHE A 264 -13.31 -27.19 -17.11
C PHE A 264 -14.63 -27.26 -17.89
N VAL A 265 -15.50 -26.25 -17.77
CA VAL A 265 -16.74 -26.17 -18.57
C VAL A 265 -16.40 -26.07 -20.06
N GLN A 266 -15.50 -25.16 -20.43
CA GLN A 266 -15.07 -25.02 -21.82
C GLN A 266 -14.31 -26.26 -22.32
N MET A 267 -13.55 -26.93 -21.45
CA MET A 267 -12.86 -28.18 -21.81
C MET A 267 -13.85 -29.33 -22.04
N GLU A 268 -14.88 -29.42 -21.21
CA GLU A 268 -15.98 -30.37 -21.39
C GLU A 268 -16.74 -30.10 -22.70
N GLU A 269 -16.97 -28.82 -23.06
CA GLU A 269 -17.53 -28.47 -24.36
C GLU A 269 -16.65 -28.96 -25.52
N TYR A 270 -15.32 -28.78 -25.44
CA TYR A 270 -14.40 -29.33 -26.44
C TYR A 270 -14.45 -30.86 -26.48
N ARG A 271 -14.52 -31.50 -25.31
CA ARG A 271 -14.62 -32.95 -25.18
C ARG A 271 -15.85 -33.49 -25.90
N GLN A 272 -17.01 -32.89 -25.63
CA GLN A 272 -18.29 -33.25 -26.24
C GLN A 272 -18.32 -32.93 -27.74
N MET A 273 -17.85 -31.74 -28.12
CA MET A 273 -17.83 -31.27 -29.51
C MET A 273 -17.03 -32.20 -30.43
N TYR A 274 -15.90 -32.72 -29.94
CA TYR A 274 -15.02 -33.60 -30.71
C TYR A 274 -15.20 -35.09 -30.37
N GLY A 275 -16.15 -35.44 -29.50
CA GLY A 275 -16.49 -36.83 -29.17
C GLY A 275 -15.33 -37.63 -28.58
N VAL A 276 -14.45 -36.98 -27.80
CA VAL A 276 -13.29 -37.62 -27.14
C VAL A 276 -13.62 -37.98 -25.69
N GLU A 277 -12.87 -38.91 -25.09
CA GLU A 277 -13.12 -39.40 -23.73
C GLU A 277 -12.44 -38.53 -22.66
N GLU A 278 -11.35 -37.84 -23.02
CA GLU A 278 -10.59 -36.98 -22.11
C GLU A 278 -9.98 -35.75 -22.80
N THR A 279 -9.67 -34.73 -22.02
CA THR A 279 -8.96 -33.53 -22.50
C THR A 279 -7.76 -33.18 -21.62
N MET A 280 -6.63 -32.86 -22.25
CA MET A 280 -5.40 -32.43 -21.58
C MET A 280 -5.01 -31.03 -22.03
N GLY A 281 -5.28 -30.04 -21.19
CA GLY A 281 -4.96 -28.64 -21.40
C GLY A 281 -3.57 -28.26 -20.88
N PHE A 282 -2.84 -27.42 -21.60
CA PHE A 282 -1.56 -26.85 -21.18
C PHE A 282 -1.64 -25.33 -21.20
N VAL A 283 -1.29 -24.70 -20.08
CA VAL A 283 -1.24 -23.24 -19.92
C VAL A 283 0.21 -22.78 -19.75
N PRO A 284 0.91 -22.47 -20.86
CA PRO A 284 2.29 -22.00 -20.81
C PRO A 284 2.35 -20.51 -20.47
N THR A 285 2.70 -20.14 -19.24
CA THR A 285 2.97 -18.74 -18.85
C THR A 285 3.85 -18.63 -17.61
N GLY A 286 4.61 -17.55 -17.46
CA GLY A 286 5.35 -17.26 -16.22
C GLY A 286 4.42 -17.03 -15.02
N TRP A 287 3.16 -16.67 -15.24
CA TRP A 287 2.18 -16.40 -14.17
C TRP A 287 1.66 -17.64 -13.45
N THR A 288 1.87 -18.83 -14.00
CA THR A 288 1.47 -20.10 -13.37
C THR A 288 2.56 -20.67 -12.46
N TYR A 289 3.63 -19.91 -12.22
CA TYR A 289 4.69 -20.30 -11.29
C TYR A 289 4.24 -20.11 -9.83
N GLU A 290 3.88 -21.22 -9.17
CA GLU A 290 3.36 -21.24 -7.79
C GLU A 290 4.46 -21.46 -6.73
N GLY A 291 5.70 -21.76 -7.12
CA GLY A 291 6.87 -21.90 -6.23
C GLY A 291 6.95 -23.22 -5.44
N LYS A 292 8.20 -23.72 -5.28
CA LYS A 292 8.68 -24.94 -4.57
C LYS A 292 8.45 -26.30 -5.27
N GLY A 293 9.35 -26.65 -6.19
CA GLY A 293 9.56 -28.02 -6.69
C GLY A 293 9.97 -28.11 -8.16
N THR A 294 10.46 -29.28 -8.60
CA THR A 294 10.72 -29.60 -10.02
C THR A 294 9.46 -30.04 -10.78
N ASN A 295 8.36 -30.30 -10.05
CA ASN A 295 7.09 -30.76 -10.63
C ASN A 295 6.14 -29.59 -10.90
N PHE A 296 5.65 -29.50 -12.14
CA PHE A 296 4.65 -28.50 -12.51
C PHE A 296 3.26 -28.88 -12.02
N SER A 297 2.56 -27.90 -11.44
CA SER A 297 1.20 -28.05 -10.95
C SER A 297 0.23 -28.48 -12.06
N SER A 298 -0.79 -29.24 -11.70
CA SER A 298 -1.95 -29.49 -12.57
C SER A 298 -3.25 -29.38 -11.77
N ARG A 299 -4.37 -29.24 -12.47
CA ARG A 299 -5.73 -29.23 -11.93
C ARG A 299 -6.54 -30.25 -12.73
N GLU A 300 -7.41 -31.01 -12.09
CA GLU A 300 -8.17 -32.09 -12.74
C GLU A 300 -9.63 -32.03 -12.32
N LYS A 301 -10.55 -32.34 -13.24
CA LYS A 301 -11.99 -32.52 -12.96
C LYS A 301 -12.52 -33.61 -13.89
N GLY A 302 -12.87 -34.77 -13.32
CA GLY A 302 -13.27 -35.93 -14.12
C GLY A 302 -12.16 -36.34 -15.09
N PRO A 303 -12.45 -36.53 -16.39
CA PRO A 303 -11.43 -36.89 -17.38
C PRO A 303 -10.67 -35.68 -17.96
N ASP A 304 -10.95 -34.46 -17.50
CA ASP A 304 -10.29 -33.24 -17.99
C ASP A 304 -9.16 -32.81 -17.04
N ARG A 305 -8.02 -32.44 -17.61
CA ARG A 305 -6.81 -32.08 -16.85
C ARG A 305 -6.12 -30.87 -17.44
N VAL A 306 -5.78 -29.88 -16.61
CA VAL A 306 -5.03 -28.68 -17.01
C VAL A 306 -3.66 -28.66 -16.34
N PHE A 307 -2.60 -28.58 -17.12
CA PHE A 307 -1.22 -28.43 -16.67
C PHE A 307 -0.81 -26.97 -16.65
N LEU A 308 -0.24 -26.54 -15.53
CA LEU A 308 0.25 -25.20 -15.29
C LEU A 308 1.73 -25.15 -15.64
N VAL A 309 2.07 -24.66 -16.82
CA VAL A 309 3.42 -24.76 -17.38
C VAL A 309 4.12 -23.42 -17.20
N PRO A 310 5.08 -23.28 -16.26
CA PRO A 310 5.77 -22.02 -15.96
C PRO A 310 6.75 -21.58 -17.07
N TYR A 311 6.22 -21.31 -18.26
CA TYR A 311 6.96 -20.87 -19.45
C TYR A 311 6.89 -19.34 -19.57
N SER A 312 8.02 -18.67 -19.38
CA SER A 312 8.13 -17.21 -19.54
C SER A 312 8.77 -16.81 -20.87
N GLU A 313 8.30 -15.75 -21.51
CA GLU A 313 8.97 -15.07 -22.62
C GLU A 313 9.82 -13.88 -22.14
N HIS A 314 9.80 -13.60 -20.83
CA HIS A 314 10.63 -12.58 -20.20
C HIS A 314 11.72 -13.21 -19.33
N SER A 315 12.77 -12.45 -19.10
CA SER A 315 13.86 -12.81 -18.21
C SER A 315 13.36 -13.01 -16.77
N SER A 316 13.75 -14.13 -16.16
CA SER A 316 13.73 -14.33 -14.71
C SER A 316 14.65 -13.33 -14.00
N PHE A 317 14.51 -13.20 -12.68
CA PHE A 317 15.34 -12.28 -11.91
C PHE A 317 16.85 -12.56 -12.07
N SER A 318 17.26 -13.83 -12.07
CA SER A 318 18.66 -14.21 -12.26
C SER A 318 19.16 -13.89 -13.68
N GLU A 319 18.34 -14.14 -14.70
CA GLU A 319 18.67 -13.79 -16.09
C GLU A 319 18.80 -12.25 -16.26
N LEU A 320 17.96 -11.45 -15.59
CA LEU A 320 18.08 -9.97 -15.58
C LEU A 320 19.39 -9.49 -14.94
N VAL A 321 19.78 -10.10 -13.82
CA VAL A 321 21.05 -9.80 -13.13
C VAL A 321 22.24 -10.13 -14.03
N ASP A 322 22.22 -11.29 -14.68
CA ASP A 322 23.27 -11.70 -15.61
C ASP A 322 23.33 -10.82 -16.86
N TYR A 323 22.17 -10.37 -17.36
CA TYR A 323 22.08 -9.47 -18.49
C TYR A 323 22.73 -8.12 -18.17
N VAL A 324 22.33 -7.48 -17.07
CA VAL A 324 22.91 -6.20 -16.63
C VAL A 324 24.40 -6.33 -16.34
N LYS A 325 24.83 -7.43 -15.70
CA LYS A 325 26.24 -7.71 -15.44
C LYS A 325 27.06 -7.84 -16.72
N PHE A 326 26.49 -8.45 -17.77
CA PHE A 326 27.17 -8.62 -19.06
C PHE A 326 27.26 -7.30 -19.84
N ILE A 327 26.13 -6.59 -19.95
CA ILE A 327 26.04 -5.29 -20.64
C ILE A 327 26.89 -4.24 -19.92
N LYS A 328 26.87 -4.22 -18.58
CA LYS A 328 27.59 -3.28 -17.73
C LYS A 328 27.31 -1.81 -18.12
N PRO A 329 26.05 -1.35 -18.06
CA PRO A 329 25.68 0.01 -18.46
C PRO A 329 26.13 1.05 -17.41
N GLU A 330 26.17 2.34 -17.74
CA GLU A 330 26.39 3.42 -16.76
C GLU A 330 25.12 3.67 -15.92
N GLU A 331 23.95 3.53 -16.53
CA GLU A 331 22.64 3.68 -15.90
C GLU A 331 21.64 2.62 -16.39
N VAL A 332 20.78 2.13 -15.49
CA VAL A 332 19.61 1.30 -15.82
C VAL A 332 18.34 2.14 -15.63
N VAL A 333 17.45 2.12 -16.62
CA VAL A 333 16.12 2.74 -16.55
C VAL A 333 15.06 1.66 -16.69
N PRO A 334 14.22 1.41 -15.67
CA PRO A 334 13.13 0.44 -15.77
C PRO A 334 12.07 0.86 -16.80
N THR A 335 11.61 -0.06 -17.63
CA THR A 335 10.51 0.17 -18.58
C THR A 335 9.14 -0.27 -18.04
N VAL A 336 9.12 -1.17 -17.05
CA VAL A 336 7.90 -1.71 -16.41
C VAL A 336 7.91 -1.39 -14.92
N ASN A 337 6.73 -1.20 -14.29
CA ASN A 337 6.58 -0.90 -12.86
C ASN A 337 7.33 0.39 -12.40
N ILE A 338 7.27 1.45 -13.20
CA ILE A 338 8.02 2.72 -13.00
C ILE A 338 7.73 3.38 -11.63
N GLY A 339 6.60 3.08 -10.99
CA GLY A 339 6.29 3.54 -9.62
C GLY A 339 7.18 2.92 -8.53
N GLU A 340 7.91 1.84 -8.82
CA GLU A 340 8.77 1.12 -7.86
C GLU A 340 10.28 1.24 -8.18
N THR A 341 10.66 2.15 -9.08
CA THR A 341 12.04 2.31 -9.59
C THR A 341 13.13 2.29 -8.50
N PRO A 342 13.03 3.02 -7.36
CA PRO A 342 14.09 3.01 -6.34
C PRO A 342 14.36 1.62 -5.73
N LYS A 343 13.34 0.75 -5.65
CA LYS A 343 13.47 -0.62 -5.15
C LYS A 343 14.19 -1.50 -6.17
N MET A 344 13.77 -1.45 -7.43
CA MET A 344 14.35 -2.26 -8.51
C MET A 344 15.82 -1.92 -8.74
N LEU A 345 16.18 -0.63 -8.79
CA LEU A 345 17.55 -0.18 -9.03
C LEU A 345 18.54 -0.59 -7.92
N LYS A 346 18.06 -0.93 -6.71
CA LYS A 346 18.92 -1.47 -5.64
C LYS A 346 19.63 -2.76 -6.08
N HIS A 347 18.97 -3.60 -6.89
CA HIS A 347 19.52 -4.88 -7.33
C HIS A 347 20.70 -4.74 -8.30
N PHE A 348 20.82 -3.59 -8.98
CA PHE A 348 21.79 -3.38 -10.05
C PHE A 348 22.96 -2.46 -9.69
N ARG A 349 22.99 -1.85 -8.49
CA ARG A 349 24.02 -0.85 -8.10
C ARG A 349 25.46 -1.34 -8.33
N ASN A 350 25.75 -2.58 -7.97
CA ASN A 350 27.11 -3.13 -8.08
C ASN A 350 27.39 -3.77 -9.46
N LEU A 351 26.46 -3.66 -10.42
CA LEU A 351 26.53 -4.30 -11.74
C LEU A 351 26.72 -3.27 -12.88
N ILE A 352 26.61 -1.98 -12.58
CA ILE A 352 26.79 -0.87 -13.52
C ILE A 352 28.25 -0.37 -13.55
N ASP A 353 28.65 0.32 -14.61
CA ASP A 353 29.98 0.94 -14.73
C ASP A 353 30.04 2.28 -13.98
N GLU A 354 30.05 2.21 -12.65
CA GLU A 354 30.07 3.40 -11.79
C GLU A 354 31.26 4.33 -12.08
N ASN A 355 32.41 3.78 -12.44
CA ASN A 355 33.61 4.58 -12.70
C ASN A 355 33.48 5.39 -13.99
N SER A 356 32.84 4.83 -15.03
CA SER A 356 32.52 5.58 -16.24
C SER A 356 31.47 6.66 -15.97
N ALA A 357 30.40 6.31 -15.22
CA ALA A 357 29.37 7.26 -14.81
C ALA A 357 29.94 8.45 -14.01
N LYS A 358 30.84 8.18 -13.04
CA LYS A 358 31.53 9.18 -12.23
C LYS A 358 32.47 10.05 -13.07
N ARG A 359 33.32 9.46 -13.92
CA ARG A 359 34.21 10.23 -14.82
C ARG A 359 33.43 11.14 -15.76
N ARG A 360 32.31 10.67 -16.30
CA ARG A 360 31.47 11.46 -17.21
C ARG A 360 30.74 12.59 -16.48
N PHE A 361 30.20 12.31 -15.29
CA PHE A 361 29.65 13.33 -14.39
C PHE A 361 30.70 14.42 -14.13
N LEU A 362 31.93 14.04 -13.76
CA LEU A 362 33.03 14.98 -13.50
C LEU A 362 33.47 15.74 -14.76
N SER A 363 33.54 15.09 -15.93
CA SER A 363 33.93 15.73 -17.20
C SER A 363 32.93 16.78 -17.71
N ALA A 364 31.66 16.69 -17.29
CA ALA A 364 30.63 17.68 -17.60
C ALA A 364 30.84 19.00 -16.84
N PHE A 365 31.66 19.01 -15.78
CA PHE A 365 31.99 20.19 -14.97
C PHE A 365 33.38 20.77 -15.27
N THR A 366 34.28 20.05 -15.95
CA THR A 366 35.68 20.49 -16.18
C THR A 366 35.97 21.05 -17.57
N GLY A 367 34.99 21.19 -18.46
CA GLY A 367 35.19 21.83 -19.77
C GLY A 367 36.39 21.29 -20.55
N GLY A 368 36.45 19.96 -20.76
CA GLY A 368 37.61 19.31 -21.37
C GLY A 368 37.80 19.66 -22.86
N ALA A 369 38.96 20.24 -23.18
CA ALA A 369 39.52 20.41 -24.53
C ALA A 369 39.51 19.08 -25.35
N PRO A 370 39.43 19.16 -26.70
CA PRO A 370 39.27 17.97 -27.54
C PRO A 370 40.52 17.09 -27.54
N ARG A 371 40.31 15.76 -27.45
CA ARG A 371 41.35 14.75 -27.65
C ARG A 371 41.90 14.82 -29.08
N LYS A 372 43.21 15.01 -29.23
CA LYS A 372 43.96 14.85 -30.49
C LYS A 372 43.68 13.49 -31.13
N ALA A 373 43.04 13.48 -32.30
CA ALA A 373 43.01 12.34 -33.21
C ALA A 373 44.30 12.30 -34.06
N ARG A 374 44.66 11.09 -34.49
CA ARG A 374 45.88 10.74 -35.25
C ARG A 374 45.94 11.45 -36.62
N LYS A 375 47.17 11.70 -37.08
CA LYS A 375 47.54 12.25 -38.40
C LYS A 375 47.26 11.29 -39.57
N SER A 376 47.24 11.89 -40.78
CA SER A 376 47.11 11.41 -42.17
C SER A 376 45.67 11.51 -42.73
N ASP A 377 45.35 12.15 -43.86
CA ASP A 377 46.14 12.92 -44.83
C ASP A 377 45.19 13.83 -45.68
N VAL A 378 45.72 14.97 -46.13
CA VAL A 378 45.39 15.85 -47.29
C VAL A 378 44.13 16.76 -47.31
N ALA A 379 44.46 18.05 -47.48
CA ALA A 379 43.76 19.34 -47.66
C ALA A 379 42.59 19.47 -48.68
N VAL A 380 41.71 20.49 -48.48
CA VAL A 380 41.66 21.79 -49.21
C VAL A 380 40.38 22.62 -48.86
N LYS A 381 40.58 23.92 -48.50
CA LYS A 381 39.78 25.19 -48.66
C LYS A 381 38.25 25.22 -48.40
N ASP A 382 37.57 26.29 -47.98
CA ASP A 382 37.79 27.63 -47.36
C ASP A 382 36.37 28.23 -47.13
N GLU A 383 36.28 29.33 -46.38
CA GLU A 383 35.20 30.33 -46.22
C GLU A 383 34.10 30.17 -45.13
N GLY A 384 33.99 31.21 -44.28
CA GLY A 384 33.17 31.31 -43.05
C GLY A 384 31.72 31.81 -43.25
N PRO A 385 31.09 32.62 -42.35
CA PRO A 385 31.54 33.22 -41.10
C PRO A 385 30.62 32.98 -39.87
N ALA A 386 31.06 33.58 -38.75
CA ALA A 386 30.61 33.52 -37.35
C ALA A 386 29.15 33.88 -37.02
N VAL A 387 28.65 33.33 -35.90
CA VAL A 387 27.65 33.99 -35.04
C VAL A 387 28.10 33.91 -33.57
N LYS A 388 27.99 35.06 -32.90
CA LYS A 388 28.53 35.41 -31.57
C LYS A 388 27.79 34.77 -30.40
N SER A 389 28.57 34.54 -29.36
CA SER A 389 28.23 34.18 -27.98
C SER A 389 27.42 35.24 -27.21
N SER A 390 26.70 34.81 -26.17
CA SER A 390 26.43 35.63 -24.99
C SER A 390 26.58 34.82 -23.68
N SER A 391 27.70 35.07 -23.01
CA SER A 391 27.93 35.17 -21.55
C SER A 391 27.09 34.34 -20.57
N GLY A 392 27.72 33.33 -19.96
CA GLY A 392 27.37 32.78 -18.63
C GLY A 392 28.57 32.95 -17.68
N LYS A 393 28.31 33.32 -16.42
CA LYS A 393 29.33 33.51 -15.36
C LYS A 393 30.16 32.24 -15.17
N GLU A 394 31.49 32.37 -15.08
CA GLU A 394 32.39 31.27 -14.67
C GLU A 394 32.32 31.10 -13.14
N ASP A 395 31.96 29.90 -12.67
CA ASP A 395 31.93 29.55 -11.25
C ASP A 395 33.36 29.24 -10.73
N GLY A 396 33.66 29.65 -9.49
CA GLY A 396 35.02 29.60 -8.93
C GLY A 396 35.47 28.20 -8.46
N PRO A 397 36.77 27.99 -8.18
CA PRO A 397 37.32 26.68 -7.82
C PRO A 397 36.66 25.99 -6.62
N CYS A 398 36.19 26.79 -5.65
CA CYS A 398 35.49 26.27 -4.46
C CYS A 398 34.09 25.76 -4.80
N ASP A 399 33.39 26.44 -5.71
CA ASP A 399 32.05 26.03 -6.17
C ASP A 399 32.14 24.74 -6.99
N LEU A 400 33.19 24.61 -7.81
CA LEU A 400 33.51 23.38 -8.54
C LEU A 400 33.86 22.22 -7.60
N LEU A 401 34.66 22.48 -6.56
CA LEU A 401 35.02 21.44 -5.59
C LEU A 401 33.81 21.00 -4.77
N MET A 402 32.96 21.95 -4.34
CA MET A 402 31.72 21.64 -3.62
C MET A 402 30.72 20.86 -4.48
N ALA A 403 30.59 21.21 -5.76
CA ALA A 403 29.77 20.45 -6.70
C ALA A 403 30.30 19.03 -6.93
N ALA A 404 31.63 18.86 -7.00
CA ALA A 404 32.27 17.57 -7.25
C ALA A 404 32.27 16.63 -6.02
N THR A 405 32.39 17.17 -4.83
CA THR A 405 32.49 16.40 -3.57
C THR A 405 31.16 16.31 -2.80
N GLY A 406 30.22 17.21 -3.08
CA GLY A 406 28.99 17.37 -2.31
C GLY A 406 29.18 18.15 -1.01
N LEU A 407 30.36 18.76 -0.79
CA LEU A 407 30.61 19.66 0.33
C LEU A 407 29.57 20.78 0.34
N LYS A 408 29.00 21.06 1.51
CA LYS A 408 28.01 22.14 1.69
C LYS A 408 28.61 23.41 2.30
N SER A 409 29.88 23.36 2.71
CA SER A 409 30.60 24.45 3.34
C SER A 409 31.69 24.99 2.42
N LEU A 410 31.53 26.26 2.02
CA LEU A 410 32.50 26.96 1.18
C LEU A 410 33.87 27.10 1.90
N ALA A 411 33.86 27.15 3.24
CA ALA A 411 35.06 27.19 4.05
C ALA A 411 35.83 25.86 4.06
N GLU A 412 35.14 24.71 4.03
CA GLU A 412 35.79 23.40 3.90
C GLU A 412 36.37 23.19 2.51
N ALA A 413 35.64 23.62 1.47
CA ALA A 413 36.15 23.59 0.11
C ALA A 413 37.40 24.48 -0.05
N GLN A 414 37.39 25.68 0.53
CA GLN A 414 38.56 26.56 0.59
C GLN A 414 39.72 25.92 1.37
N PHE A 415 39.45 25.27 2.50
CA PHE A 415 40.47 24.58 3.29
C PHE A 415 41.11 23.42 2.53
N LEU A 416 40.31 22.58 1.85
CA LEU A 416 40.80 21.45 1.07
C LEU A 416 41.56 21.89 -0.17
N LEU A 417 41.06 22.91 -0.88
CA LEU A 417 41.80 23.56 -1.98
C LEU A 417 43.12 24.14 -1.48
N LYS A 418 43.14 24.83 -0.33
CA LYS A 418 44.36 25.39 0.25
C LYS A 418 45.35 24.31 0.70
N ARG A 419 44.87 23.22 1.31
CA ARG A 419 45.67 22.03 1.67
C ARG A 419 46.22 21.32 0.44
N ALA A 420 45.52 21.39 -0.68
CA ALA A 420 45.95 20.88 -1.98
C ALA A 420 46.70 21.91 -2.84
N ASN A 421 47.10 23.07 -2.29
CA ASN A 421 47.78 24.15 -3.01
C ASN A 421 47.03 24.65 -4.28
N GLY A 422 45.70 24.64 -4.25
CA GLY A 422 44.84 25.09 -5.35
C GLY A 422 44.51 24.02 -6.39
N ASP A 423 45.03 22.80 -6.25
CA ASP A 423 44.71 21.67 -7.13
C ASP A 423 43.38 21.02 -6.74
N LEU A 424 42.39 21.14 -7.62
CA LEU A 424 41.02 20.69 -7.40
C LEU A 424 40.88 19.16 -7.33
N GLU A 425 41.69 18.43 -8.09
CA GLU A 425 41.64 16.96 -8.15
C GLU A 425 42.24 16.36 -6.88
N LYS A 426 43.37 16.92 -6.41
CA LYS A 426 43.93 16.57 -5.09
C LYS A 426 43.02 16.95 -3.94
N ALA A 427 42.37 18.11 -4.00
CA ALA A 427 41.44 18.54 -2.96
C ALA A 427 40.22 17.61 -2.86
N ALA A 428 39.70 17.13 -4.00
CA ALA A 428 38.60 16.16 -4.03
C ALA A 428 39.04 14.78 -3.52
N ASN A 429 40.25 14.33 -3.85
CA ASN A 429 40.77 13.07 -3.32
C ASN A 429 41.02 13.13 -1.80
N PHE A 430 41.55 14.24 -1.27
CA PHE A 430 41.64 14.44 0.18
C PHE A 430 40.28 14.37 0.88
N PHE A 431 39.21 14.79 0.22
CA PHE A 431 37.86 14.66 0.75
C PHE A 431 37.38 13.20 0.80
N PHE A 432 37.69 12.39 -0.21
CA PHE A 432 37.21 10.99 -0.27
C PHE A 432 38.12 9.99 0.46
N GLU A 433 39.36 10.37 0.78
CA GLU A 433 40.35 9.47 1.40
C GLU A 433 40.58 9.69 2.90
N ASP A 434 40.10 10.79 3.54
CA ASP A 434 40.34 11.03 4.96
C ASP A 434 39.42 10.18 5.86
N PRO A 435 39.92 9.14 6.58
CA PRO A 435 39.07 8.23 7.35
C PRO A 435 38.67 8.78 8.72
N PHE A 436 39.10 10.00 9.07
CA PHE A 436 38.91 10.57 10.40
C PHE A 436 38.55 12.05 10.35
N ARG A 437 37.25 12.40 10.50
CA ARG A 437 36.87 13.57 11.32
C ARG A 437 35.40 13.65 11.74
N LYS A 438 35.21 13.42 13.04
CA LYS A 438 34.31 14.17 13.95
C LYS A 438 34.94 15.54 14.27
N LYS A 439 34.08 16.56 14.45
CA LYS A 439 34.20 17.83 15.20
C LYS A 439 35.54 18.62 15.17
N VAL A 440 35.50 19.90 14.76
CA VAL A 440 36.08 21.07 15.48
C VAL A 440 35.39 22.37 14.99
N GLU A 441 34.99 23.24 15.93
CA GLU A 441 34.43 24.59 15.77
C GLU A 441 35.49 25.68 15.47
N VAL A 442 35.04 26.90 15.13
CA VAL A 442 35.47 28.22 15.67
C VAL A 442 35.81 29.33 14.62
N GLU A 443 35.06 30.44 14.77
CA GLU A 443 35.33 31.89 14.58
C GLU A 443 35.09 32.72 13.30
N ARG A 444 34.53 33.93 13.57
CA ARG A 444 33.98 35.07 12.79
C ARG A 444 35.12 35.93 12.14
N PRO A 445 34.97 37.19 11.59
CA PRO A 445 33.87 38.15 11.27
C PRO A 445 34.09 38.89 9.87
N PRO A 446 33.82 40.20 9.63
CA PRO A 446 32.57 41.01 9.57
C PRO A 446 32.25 41.71 8.20
N ARG A 447 30.99 42.18 8.07
CA ARG A 447 30.45 43.41 7.38
C ARG A 447 30.94 43.80 5.96
N GLN A 448 30.01 44.07 5.03
CA GLN A 448 29.59 45.46 4.67
C GLN A 448 28.45 45.54 3.65
N SER A 449 27.71 46.64 3.81
CA SER A 449 26.48 47.14 3.18
C SER A 449 26.61 47.67 1.76
N VAL A 450 25.54 47.63 0.95
CA VAL A 450 25.12 48.75 0.07
C VAL A 450 23.58 48.77 -0.09
N LYS A 451 23.01 49.99 -0.04
CA LYS A 451 21.57 50.35 -0.10
C LYS A 451 21.14 50.85 -1.50
N LYS A 452 19.81 51.06 -1.61
CA LYS A 452 19.02 51.99 -2.47
C LYS A 452 18.69 51.48 -3.89
N GLY A 453 17.49 51.70 -4.45
CA GLY A 453 16.30 52.43 -3.99
C GLY A 453 15.39 52.84 -5.18
N SER A 454 14.18 53.30 -4.82
CA SER A 454 13.20 54.15 -5.54
C SER A 454 12.26 53.60 -6.64
N THR A 455 11.00 53.41 -6.22
CA THR A 455 9.71 53.98 -6.72
C THR A 455 9.69 54.93 -7.93
N VAL A 456 8.66 54.80 -8.79
CA VAL A 456 7.76 55.91 -9.26
C VAL A 456 6.36 55.36 -9.63
N VAL A 457 5.34 56.18 -9.37
CA VAL A 457 3.88 56.05 -9.54
C VAL A 457 3.40 56.75 -10.84
N GLY A 458 2.29 56.30 -11.44
CA GLY A 458 1.46 57.09 -12.37
C GLY A 458 0.28 56.26 -12.91
N GLN A 459 -0.93 56.39 -12.36
CA GLN A 459 -2.08 57.22 -12.79
C GLN A 459 -2.79 56.81 -14.10
N MET A 460 -4.10 56.55 -13.95
CA MET A 460 -5.12 56.26 -14.98
C MET A 460 -5.55 57.52 -15.77
N PRO A 461 -6.40 57.38 -16.81
CA PRO A 461 -7.79 57.79 -16.60
C PRO A 461 -8.89 56.91 -17.27
N LEU A 462 -10.12 57.23 -16.82
CA LEU A 462 -11.48 56.68 -17.03
C LEU A 462 -12.04 56.73 -18.47
N SER A 463 -13.05 55.88 -18.77
CA SER A 463 -14.45 56.33 -19.04
C SER A 463 -15.44 55.22 -19.49
N SER A 464 -16.69 55.34 -18.99
CA SER A 464 -18.02 55.05 -19.62
C SER A 464 -18.42 53.61 -20.03
N PHE A 465 -19.67 53.14 -20.00
CA PHE A 465 -20.95 53.36 -19.28
C PHE A 465 -21.97 52.37 -19.94
N PHE A 466 -22.76 51.64 -19.13
CA PHE A 466 -24.14 51.12 -19.34
C PHE A 466 -24.59 50.06 -20.40
N GLY A 467 -25.51 49.19 -19.90
CA GLY A 467 -26.61 48.50 -20.63
C GLY A 467 -26.41 46.98 -20.77
N GLY A 468 -27.33 46.06 -20.48
CA GLY A 468 -28.74 46.06 -20.12
C GLY A 468 -29.24 44.59 -20.09
N ALA A 469 -30.28 44.30 -19.32
CA ALA A 469 -30.82 42.95 -19.09
C ALA A 469 -31.94 42.54 -20.08
N LYS A 470 -32.14 41.22 -20.27
CA LYS A 470 -33.41 40.46 -20.50
C LYS A 470 -33.09 38.99 -20.88
N SER A 471 -33.41 37.99 -20.05
CA SER A 471 -34.67 37.19 -19.93
C SER A 471 -34.88 36.10 -21.00
N GLY A 472 -34.98 34.82 -20.59
CA GLY A 472 -35.73 33.78 -21.32
C GLY A 472 -35.23 32.33 -21.19
N GLY A 473 -36.06 31.44 -20.63
CA GLY A 473 -36.25 30.06 -21.14
C GLY A 473 -35.63 28.89 -20.37
N ILE A 474 -36.46 28.17 -19.60
CA ILE A 474 -36.18 26.84 -19.02
C ILE A 474 -36.55 25.76 -20.05
N SER A 475 -35.71 24.73 -20.22
CA SER A 475 -36.17 23.40 -20.66
C SER A 475 -35.34 22.30 -19.99
N LEU A 476 -36.05 21.22 -19.61
CA LEU A 476 -35.61 20.08 -18.80
C LEU A 476 -34.81 19.05 -19.62
N GLY A 477 -33.69 18.56 -19.07
CA GLY A 477 -32.94 17.41 -19.57
C GLY A 477 -32.03 16.78 -18.50
N SER A 478 -32.30 15.50 -18.21
CA SER A 478 -31.57 14.49 -17.41
C SER A 478 -30.10 14.78 -16.96
N PRO A 479 -29.71 14.52 -15.69
CA PRO A 479 -28.35 14.80 -15.22
C PRO A 479 -27.37 13.66 -15.51
N LYS A 480 -26.30 14.00 -16.25
CA LYS A 480 -25.06 13.21 -16.32
C LYS A 480 -24.16 13.56 -15.13
N HIS A 481 -23.66 12.53 -14.45
CA HIS A 481 -22.77 12.64 -13.30
C HIS A 481 -21.38 13.22 -13.64
N HIS A 482 -20.82 13.90 -12.63
CA HIS A 482 -19.44 14.42 -12.52
C HIS A 482 -19.03 15.54 -13.49
N LYS A 483 -19.45 16.78 -13.22
CA LYS A 483 -18.68 18.02 -13.55
C LYS A 483 -19.16 19.34 -12.89
N THR A 484 -20.01 19.31 -11.87
CA THR A 484 -20.78 20.50 -11.45
C THR A 484 -20.27 21.25 -10.21
N VAL A 485 -19.04 20.99 -9.73
CA VAL A 485 -18.51 21.70 -8.54
C VAL A 485 -17.56 22.86 -8.91
N GLU A 486 -16.96 22.86 -10.11
CA GLU A 486 -16.04 23.95 -10.54
C GLU A 486 -16.78 25.18 -11.11
N LYS A 487 -18.00 25.03 -11.62
CA LYS A 487 -18.72 26.13 -12.32
C LYS A 487 -19.54 27.06 -11.44
N SER A 488 -19.73 26.77 -10.16
CA SER A 488 -20.51 27.62 -9.24
C SER A 488 -19.69 28.67 -8.51
N LEU A 489 -18.35 28.65 -8.62
CA LEU A 489 -17.45 29.62 -7.97
C LEU A 489 -17.10 30.83 -8.86
N GLU A 490 -17.26 30.74 -10.19
CA GLU A 490 -16.87 31.83 -11.11
C GLU A 490 -17.99 32.84 -11.39
N ALA A 491 -19.26 32.51 -11.15
CA ALA A 491 -20.39 33.38 -11.53
C ALA A 491 -20.75 34.48 -10.51
N GLY A 492 -20.06 34.56 -9.36
CA GLY A 492 -20.32 35.54 -8.29
C GLY A 492 -19.24 36.61 -8.09
N ALA A 493 -18.17 36.61 -8.90
CA ALA A 493 -16.94 37.38 -8.63
C ALA A 493 -16.83 38.73 -9.37
N GLN A 494 -17.94 39.36 -9.77
CA GLN A 494 -17.95 40.69 -10.39
C GLN A 494 -18.85 41.68 -9.63
N ALA A 495 -18.55 41.93 -8.35
CA ALA A 495 -18.95 43.15 -7.64
C ALA A 495 -18.33 43.19 -6.21
N ALA A 496 -17.08 43.60 -6.07
CA ALA A 496 -16.52 44.23 -4.86
C ALA A 496 -15.00 44.43 -5.02
N ALA A 497 -14.58 45.56 -5.58
CA ALA A 497 -13.18 45.98 -5.60
C ALA A 497 -12.97 47.09 -4.56
N GLY A 498 -12.44 46.70 -3.40
CA GLY A 498 -11.95 47.58 -2.34
C GLY A 498 -10.95 46.78 -1.50
N ARG A 499 -9.82 47.39 -1.13
CA ARG A 499 -8.67 46.70 -0.50
C ARG A 499 -9.08 45.95 0.77
N GLY A 500 -9.21 44.63 0.64
CA GLY A 500 -9.58 43.67 1.68
C GLY A 500 -9.99 42.38 0.97
N GLY A 501 -9.08 41.41 0.86
CA GLY A 501 -9.35 40.18 0.10
C GLY A 501 -10.58 39.45 0.64
N SER A 502 -11.44 38.96 -0.26
CA SER A 502 -12.57 38.09 0.11
C SER A 502 -12.07 36.90 0.96
N PRO A 503 -12.80 36.47 2.02
CA PRO A 503 -12.42 35.33 2.86
C PRO A 503 -12.11 34.03 2.08
N CYS A 504 -12.73 33.85 0.90
CA CYS A 504 -12.41 32.71 0.02
C CYS A 504 -11.02 32.81 -0.61
N LYS A 505 -10.53 34.01 -0.90
CA LYS A 505 -9.21 34.23 -1.49
C LYS A 505 -8.10 33.94 -0.48
N ALA A 506 -8.24 34.43 0.76
CA ALA A 506 -7.25 34.18 1.81
C ALA A 506 -7.08 32.69 2.12
N LEU A 507 -8.17 31.92 2.14
CA LEU A 507 -8.11 30.46 2.31
C LEU A 507 -7.41 29.78 1.14
N ALA A 508 -7.72 30.15 -0.10
CA ALA A 508 -7.07 29.58 -1.29
C ALA A 508 -5.57 29.91 -1.33
N ASP A 509 -5.20 31.15 -0.99
CA ASP A 509 -3.81 31.60 -0.90
C ASP A 509 -3.05 30.79 0.18
N TYR A 510 -3.65 30.60 1.36
CA TYR A 510 -3.08 29.75 2.42
C TYR A 510 -2.93 28.29 1.99
N GLN A 511 -3.94 27.70 1.35
CA GLN A 511 -3.89 26.30 0.90
C GLN A 511 -2.80 26.08 -0.15
N ALA A 512 -2.57 27.06 -1.03
CA ALA A 512 -1.46 27.05 -1.98
C ALA A 512 -0.11 27.28 -1.29
N ALA A 513 -0.05 28.09 -0.23
CA ALA A 513 1.18 28.42 0.48
C ALA A 513 1.65 27.33 1.44
N VAL A 514 0.74 26.70 2.21
CA VAL A 514 1.05 25.73 3.27
C VAL A 514 1.78 24.49 2.74
N GLU A 515 1.67 24.22 1.44
CA GLU A 515 2.39 23.14 0.79
C GLU A 515 3.78 23.52 0.27
N ARG A 516 4.21 24.78 0.31
CA ARG A 516 5.50 25.23 -0.23
C ARG A 516 6.67 24.97 0.71
N GLU A 517 7.89 24.95 0.16
CA GLU A 517 9.12 24.80 0.96
C GLU A 517 9.56 26.13 1.59
N ASP A 518 9.34 27.22 0.88
CA ASP A 518 9.58 28.60 1.30
C ASP A 518 8.42 29.17 2.13
N TYR A 519 7.59 28.31 2.73
CA TYR A 519 6.49 28.74 3.61
C TYR A 519 7.03 29.54 4.80
N ASP A 520 6.50 30.77 4.94
CA ASP A 520 6.79 31.65 6.06
C ASP A 520 5.68 31.54 7.12
N PRO A 521 5.99 31.01 8.33
CA PRO A 521 4.98 30.79 9.36
C PRO A 521 4.31 32.05 9.88
N LEU A 522 4.88 33.24 9.64
CA LEU A 522 4.34 34.53 10.05
C LEU A 522 3.41 35.14 9.00
N SER A 523 3.84 35.17 7.72
CA SER A 523 3.14 35.91 6.67
C SER A 523 2.16 35.06 5.84
N ASP A 524 2.40 33.75 5.74
CA ASP A 524 1.53 32.83 4.99
C ASP A 524 0.38 32.27 5.85
N ALA A 525 0.35 32.54 7.16
CA ALA A 525 -0.70 32.09 8.07
C ALA A 525 -2.01 32.90 7.89
N LEU A 526 -3.14 32.32 8.34
CA LEU A 526 -4.45 32.97 8.26
C LEU A 526 -4.72 34.02 9.36
N TRP A 527 -3.77 34.27 10.26
CA TRP A 527 -3.90 35.25 11.35
C TRP A 527 -2.55 35.86 11.71
N SER A 528 -2.59 36.96 12.45
CA SER A 528 -1.40 37.66 12.92
C SER A 528 -1.15 37.42 14.40
N SER A 529 0.09 37.70 14.86
CA SER A 529 0.47 37.63 16.27
C SER A 529 -0.50 38.45 17.16
N GLY A 530 -0.90 37.87 18.29
CA GLY A 530 -1.89 38.46 19.20
C GLY A 530 -3.35 38.21 18.83
N GLN A 531 -3.65 37.66 17.65
CA GLN A 531 -5.00 37.19 17.31
C GLN A 531 -5.19 35.72 17.71
N PRO A 532 -6.42 35.31 18.10
CA PRO A 532 -6.69 33.92 18.41
C PRO A 532 -6.58 33.04 17.16
N ALA A 533 -5.95 31.88 17.27
CA ALA A 533 -5.75 30.97 16.15
C ALA A 533 -7.10 30.48 15.57
N PRO A 534 -7.39 30.74 14.27
CA PRO A 534 -8.65 30.36 13.65
C PRO A 534 -8.71 28.86 13.38
N TYR A 535 -9.87 28.24 13.60
CA TYR A 535 -10.09 26.82 13.29
C TYR A 535 -9.96 26.55 11.78
N MET A 536 -10.28 27.54 10.95
CA MET A 536 -10.06 27.53 9.50
C MET A 536 -8.61 27.20 9.11
N HIS A 537 -7.60 27.51 9.93
CA HIS A 537 -6.20 27.16 9.65
C HIS A 537 -5.98 25.64 9.63
N LEU A 538 -6.56 24.94 10.60
CA LEU A 538 -6.54 23.47 10.65
C LEU A 538 -7.38 22.89 9.52
N ALA A 539 -8.61 23.37 9.36
CA ALA A 539 -9.53 22.85 8.34
C ALA A 539 -9.00 23.05 6.91
N GLY A 540 -8.36 24.18 6.62
CA GLY A 540 -7.71 24.47 5.35
C GLY A 540 -6.52 23.56 5.07
N ALA A 541 -5.67 23.30 6.08
CA ALA A 541 -4.58 22.33 5.97
C ALA A 541 -5.11 20.91 5.75
N PHE A 542 -6.15 20.50 6.48
CA PHE A 542 -6.76 19.18 6.32
C PHE A 542 -7.34 18.99 4.92
N ASP A 543 -7.97 20.03 4.37
CA ASP A 543 -8.50 20.03 3.01
C ASP A 543 -7.38 19.93 1.97
N ALA A 544 -6.29 20.69 2.13
CA ALA A 544 -5.11 20.58 1.27
C ALA A 544 -4.46 19.19 1.32
N ILE A 545 -4.43 18.55 2.50
CA ILE A 545 -3.97 17.15 2.65
C ILE A 545 -4.90 16.21 1.88
N SER A 546 -6.21 16.40 1.96
CA SER A 546 -7.20 15.53 1.30
C SER A 546 -7.08 15.51 -0.23
N GLN A 547 -6.50 16.56 -0.81
CA GLN A 547 -6.27 16.71 -2.25
C GLN A 547 -5.01 15.99 -2.76
N THR A 548 -4.20 15.40 -1.87
CA THR A 548 -2.95 14.71 -2.25
C THR A 548 -2.84 13.32 -1.64
N LYS A 549 -2.25 12.40 -2.41
CA LYS A 549 -1.85 11.05 -1.92
C LYS A 549 -0.34 10.97 -1.64
N LYS A 550 0.43 12.04 -1.91
CA LYS A 550 1.89 12.05 -1.76
C LYS A 550 2.28 12.28 -0.30
N ARG A 551 2.80 11.24 0.37
CA ARG A 551 3.17 11.28 1.80
C ARG A 551 4.10 12.44 2.18
N LEU A 552 5.11 12.76 1.37
CA LEU A 552 6.02 13.88 1.64
C LEU A 552 5.29 15.24 1.63
N LYS A 553 4.32 15.41 0.73
CA LYS A 553 3.50 16.63 0.66
C LYS A 553 2.59 16.75 1.89
N ILE A 554 2.00 15.64 2.33
CA ILE A 554 1.20 15.59 3.56
C ILE A 554 2.03 16.00 4.78
N SER A 555 3.23 15.42 4.94
CA SER A 555 4.14 15.79 6.03
C SER A 555 4.56 17.26 6.00
N ARG A 556 4.79 17.83 4.81
CA ARG A 556 5.14 19.25 4.65
C ARG A 556 3.99 20.18 5.03
N ILE A 557 2.76 19.86 4.62
CA ILE A 557 1.56 20.64 5.01
C ILE A 557 1.39 20.63 6.54
N LEU A 558 1.49 19.46 7.17
CA LEU A 558 1.40 19.34 8.63
C LEU A 558 2.52 20.13 9.34
N LEU A 559 3.77 20.02 8.84
CA LEU A 559 4.91 20.76 9.35
C LEU A 559 4.65 22.27 9.32
N ASN A 560 4.26 22.80 8.17
CA ASN A 560 4.01 24.24 8.00
C ASN A 560 2.82 24.74 8.82
N MET A 561 1.74 23.95 8.90
CA MET A 561 0.60 24.22 9.78
C MET A 561 1.04 24.37 11.24
N PHE A 562 1.87 23.44 11.75
CA PHE A 562 2.39 23.50 13.12
C PHE A 562 3.44 24.61 13.33
N ARG A 563 4.26 24.94 12.32
CA ARG A 563 5.21 26.06 12.41
C ARG A 563 4.50 27.38 12.71
N SER A 564 3.38 27.66 12.03
CA SER A 564 2.59 28.87 12.33
C SER A 564 1.97 28.84 13.72
N LEU A 565 1.45 27.70 14.17
CA LEU A 565 0.87 27.56 15.51
C LEU A 565 1.90 27.80 16.62
N LEU A 566 3.08 27.19 16.50
CA LEU A 566 4.15 27.35 17.48
C LEU A 566 4.65 28.79 17.58
N VAL A 567 4.66 29.54 16.47
CA VAL A 567 5.16 30.92 16.46
C VAL A 567 4.10 31.94 16.86
N LEU A 568 2.87 31.81 16.36
CA LEU A 568 1.82 32.83 16.52
C LEU A 568 0.88 32.58 17.70
N SER A 569 0.68 31.31 18.08
CA SER A 569 -0.28 30.91 19.12
C SER A 569 0.14 29.60 19.82
N PRO A 570 1.30 29.56 20.51
CA PRO A 570 1.81 28.34 21.14
C PRO A 570 0.80 27.67 22.07
N GLU A 571 -0.02 28.45 22.78
CA GLU A 571 -1.08 28.00 23.68
C GLU A 571 -2.17 27.18 22.98
N SER A 572 -2.37 27.37 21.68
CA SER A 572 -3.35 26.62 20.88
C SER A 572 -2.77 25.32 20.30
N THR A 573 -1.47 25.05 20.49
CA THR A 573 -0.79 23.90 19.86
C THR A 573 -1.32 22.56 20.39
N VAL A 574 -1.49 22.41 21.70
CA VAL A 574 -2.01 21.16 22.30
C VAL A 574 -3.40 20.83 21.75
N ALA A 575 -4.31 21.80 21.77
CA ALA A 575 -5.65 21.67 21.20
C ALA A 575 -5.59 21.32 19.70
N SER A 576 -4.67 21.93 18.95
CA SER A 576 -4.48 21.65 17.52
C SER A 576 -4.03 20.21 17.27
N VAL A 577 -3.13 19.68 18.08
CA VAL A 577 -2.65 18.29 17.97
C VAL A 577 -3.80 17.31 18.22
N TYR A 578 -4.57 17.52 19.29
CA TYR A 578 -5.72 16.67 19.60
C TYR A 578 -6.80 16.71 18.52
N LEU A 579 -7.17 17.91 18.03
CA LEU A 579 -8.12 18.06 16.93
C LEU A 579 -7.63 17.41 15.62
N THR A 580 -6.32 17.47 15.35
CA THR A 580 -5.72 16.84 14.16
C THR A 580 -5.70 15.31 14.27
N ILE A 581 -5.46 14.76 15.46
CA ILE A 581 -5.52 13.32 15.73
C ILE A 581 -6.98 12.83 15.76
N GLY A 582 -7.92 13.69 16.17
CA GLY A 582 -9.33 13.35 16.35
C GLY A 582 -9.66 12.84 17.76
N THR A 583 -8.90 13.24 18.77
CA THR A 583 -9.14 12.92 20.19
C THR A 583 -9.29 14.20 21.01
N LEU A 584 -9.69 14.09 22.28
CA LEU A 584 -9.85 15.24 23.20
C LEU A 584 -8.91 15.18 24.41
N GLY A 585 -8.09 14.16 24.51
CA GLY A 585 -7.16 13.97 25.61
C GLY A 585 -6.26 12.76 25.35
N ALA A 586 -5.41 12.47 26.33
CA ALA A 586 -4.59 11.28 26.32
C ALA A 586 -5.44 10.01 26.24
N GLU A 587 -4.93 8.95 25.60
CA GLU A 587 -5.72 7.74 25.32
C GLU A 587 -6.24 7.05 26.59
N PHE A 588 -5.50 7.16 27.68
CA PHE A 588 -5.86 6.58 28.98
C PHE A 588 -6.89 7.39 29.76
N SER A 589 -7.24 8.63 29.36
CA SER A 589 -8.13 9.52 30.12
C SER A 589 -9.64 9.31 29.84
N LYS A 590 -10.02 8.35 28.97
CA LYS A 590 -11.42 7.97 28.64
C LYS A 590 -12.32 9.10 28.11
N MET A 591 -11.75 10.22 27.66
CA MET A 591 -12.56 11.35 27.20
C MET A 591 -13.19 11.07 25.82
N THR A 592 -14.49 10.79 25.82
CA THR A 592 -15.27 10.46 24.61
C THR A 592 -16.42 11.43 24.44
N LEU A 593 -16.78 11.73 23.18
CA LEU A 593 -17.87 12.66 22.88
C LEU A 593 -19.26 12.06 23.20
N ASP A 594 -19.39 10.73 23.12
CA ASP A 594 -20.65 9.98 23.26
C ASP A 594 -21.81 10.55 22.43
N ILE A 595 -21.50 11.02 21.21
CA ILE A 595 -22.49 11.47 20.25
C ILE A 595 -22.44 10.58 19.00
N GLY A 596 -23.56 9.94 18.69
CA GLY A 596 -23.67 9.05 17.53
C GLY A 596 -23.93 9.80 16.23
N ALA A 597 -23.63 9.16 15.10
CA ALA A 597 -23.89 9.69 13.75
C ALA A 597 -25.38 10.04 13.52
N SER A 598 -26.31 9.34 14.18
CA SER A 598 -27.74 9.65 14.14
C SER A 598 -28.06 11.01 14.74
N THR A 599 -27.50 11.33 15.91
CA THR A 599 -27.65 12.64 16.56
C THR A 599 -27.00 13.73 15.71
N VAL A 600 -25.81 13.50 15.18
CA VAL A 600 -25.14 14.45 14.27
C VAL A 600 -25.97 14.70 13.01
N SER A 601 -26.58 13.65 12.44
CA SER A 601 -27.50 13.79 11.29
C SER A 601 -28.73 14.63 11.62
N GLN A 602 -29.26 14.53 12.85
CA GLN A 602 -30.32 15.42 13.32
C GLN A 602 -29.84 16.87 13.42
N CYS A 603 -28.65 17.11 13.96
CA CYS A 603 -28.07 18.45 14.01
C CYS A 603 -27.91 19.05 12.60
N ILE A 604 -27.43 18.28 11.62
CA ILE A 604 -27.32 18.73 10.22
C ILE A 604 -28.70 19.07 9.66
N SER A 605 -29.71 18.21 9.87
CA SER A 605 -31.09 18.45 9.43
C SER A 605 -31.67 19.72 10.05
N GLU A 606 -31.44 19.97 11.34
CA GLU A 606 -31.87 21.19 12.04
C GLU A 606 -31.17 22.46 11.54
N VAL A 607 -29.87 22.39 11.27
CA VAL A 607 -29.11 23.55 10.76
C VAL A 607 -29.48 23.85 9.31
N THR A 608 -29.67 22.81 8.49
CA THR A 608 -29.84 22.95 7.03
C THR A 608 -31.30 23.06 6.58
N GLY A 609 -32.25 22.62 7.41
CA GLY A 609 -33.67 22.49 7.06
C GLY A 609 -33.98 21.30 6.14
N VAL A 610 -33.00 20.43 5.87
CA VAL A 610 -33.14 19.31 4.94
C VAL A 610 -33.85 18.13 5.60
N SER A 611 -34.75 17.48 4.87
CA SER A 611 -35.46 16.29 5.35
C SER A 611 -34.52 15.11 5.59
N ARG A 612 -34.86 14.24 6.57
CA ARG A 612 -34.06 13.05 6.90
C ARG A 612 -33.87 12.11 5.70
N GLN A 613 -34.88 11.99 4.84
CA GLN A 613 -34.81 11.15 3.64
C GLN A 613 -33.77 11.67 2.65
N ARG A 614 -33.78 12.99 2.39
CA ARG A 614 -32.81 13.61 1.46
C ARG A 614 -31.39 13.59 2.03
N LEU A 615 -31.24 13.75 3.34
CA LEU A 615 -29.95 13.61 4.02
C LEU A 615 -29.41 12.18 3.92
N ARG A 616 -30.28 11.17 4.13
CA ARG A 616 -29.91 9.77 3.98
C ARG A 616 -29.49 9.43 2.55
N GLN A 617 -30.20 9.96 1.55
CA GLN A 617 -29.83 9.77 0.15
C GLN A 617 -28.44 10.36 -0.14
N ALA A 618 -28.22 11.63 0.23
CA ALA A 618 -26.93 12.28 0.06
C ALA A 618 -25.80 11.53 0.80
N TYR A 619 -26.08 10.96 1.99
CA TYR A 619 -25.10 10.14 2.70
C TYR A 619 -24.78 8.82 1.98
N ASN A 620 -25.75 8.18 1.35
CA ASN A 620 -25.50 6.99 0.54
C ASN A 620 -24.63 7.32 -0.69
N ASP A 621 -24.84 8.50 -1.28
CA ASP A 621 -24.11 8.95 -2.47
C ASP A 621 -22.67 9.38 -2.13
N GLU A 622 -22.49 10.20 -1.08
CA GLU A 622 -21.20 10.77 -0.69
C GLU A 622 -20.39 9.84 0.25
N GLY A 623 -21.04 9.01 1.06
CA GLY A 623 -20.41 8.11 2.03
C GLY A 623 -19.68 8.81 3.19
N ASP A 624 -19.95 10.10 3.41
CA ASP A 624 -19.33 10.95 4.45
C ASP A 624 -20.31 12.03 4.94
N LEU A 625 -20.61 12.07 6.24
CA LEU A 625 -21.51 13.08 6.80
C LEU A 625 -20.92 14.50 6.76
N GLY A 626 -19.59 14.64 6.74
CA GLY A 626 -18.94 15.94 6.64
C GLY A 626 -19.15 16.57 5.27
N ASP A 627 -18.99 15.78 4.21
CA ASP A 627 -19.23 16.23 2.84
C ASP A 627 -20.72 16.54 2.60
N VAL A 628 -21.63 15.70 3.13
CA VAL A 628 -23.09 15.97 3.12
C VAL A 628 -23.42 17.29 3.83
N ALA A 629 -22.79 17.57 4.97
CA ALA A 629 -23.03 18.82 5.69
C ALA A 629 -22.55 20.05 4.90
N VAL A 630 -21.40 19.97 4.24
CA VAL A 630 -20.91 21.05 3.35
C VAL A 630 -21.87 21.28 2.19
N LEU A 631 -22.31 20.20 1.52
CA LEU A 631 -23.24 20.27 0.40
C LEU A 631 -24.48 21.08 0.75
N PHE A 632 -25.15 20.76 1.86
CA PHE A 632 -26.37 21.44 2.25
C PHE A 632 -26.16 22.81 2.91
N LYS A 633 -25.07 23.03 3.65
CA LYS A 633 -24.77 24.35 4.21
C LYS A 633 -24.40 25.37 3.13
N SER A 634 -23.71 24.96 2.07
CA SER A 634 -23.30 25.86 0.99
C SER A 634 -24.49 26.51 0.25
N ALA A 635 -25.65 25.86 0.28
CA ALA A 635 -26.89 26.37 -0.31
C ALA A 635 -27.61 27.41 0.57
N GLN A 636 -27.15 27.65 1.80
CA GLN A 636 -27.79 28.58 2.73
C GLN A 636 -27.13 29.96 2.70
N THR A 637 -27.92 31.02 2.51
CA THR A 637 -27.48 32.41 2.67
C THR A 637 -27.76 32.89 4.09
N THR A 638 -26.73 33.33 4.82
CA THR A 638 -26.89 33.92 6.16
C THR A 638 -27.04 35.44 6.06
N LEU A 639 -28.07 36.00 6.70
CA LEU A 639 -28.31 37.46 6.75
C LEU A 639 -27.21 38.23 7.51
N MET A 640 -26.54 37.58 8.47
CA MET A 640 -25.49 38.19 9.30
C MET A 640 -24.21 37.33 9.29
N PRO A 641 -23.01 37.95 9.30
CA PRO A 641 -21.76 37.22 9.39
C PRO A 641 -21.61 36.57 10.78
N VAL A 642 -21.55 35.24 10.81
CA VAL A 642 -21.28 34.48 12.05
C VAL A 642 -19.82 34.69 12.50
N LYS A 643 -19.61 34.83 13.82
CA LYS A 643 -18.28 34.93 14.44
C LYS A 643 -17.40 33.74 14.00
N PRO A 644 -16.17 33.96 13.52
CA PRO A 644 -15.25 32.89 13.15
C PRO A 644 -14.95 31.94 14.33
N LEU A 645 -14.78 30.65 14.03
CA LEU A 645 -14.37 29.66 15.02
C LEU A 645 -12.88 29.78 15.33
N THR A 646 -12.51 29.68 16.60
CA THR A 646 -11.11 29.59 17.04
C THR A 646 -10.80 28.17 17.51
N ILE A 647 -9.54 27.76 17.42
CA ILE A 647 -9.08 26.43 17.81
C ILE A 647 -9.41 26.17 19.29
N SER A 648 -9.08 27.12 20.17
CA SER A 648 -9.32 27.02 21.61
C SER A 648 -10.81 26.95 21.95
N ASP A 649 -11.65 27.79 21.32
CA ASP A 649 -13.09 27.75 21.56
C ASP A 649 -13.73 26.43 21.09
N VAL A 650 -13.29 25.92 19.95
CA VAL A 650 -13.75 24.63 19.41
C VAL A 650 -13.38 23.50 20.38
N PHE A 651 -12.11 23.45 20.79
CA PHE A 651 -11.63 22.41 21.70
C PHE A 651 -12.37 22.45 23.05
N ALA A 652 -12.48 23.62 23.67
CA ALA A 652 -13.19 23.80 24.94
C ALA A 652 -14.68 23.39 24.85
N LYS A 653 -15.35 23.69 23.73
CA LYS A 653 -16.74 23.25 23.50
C LYS A 653 -16.86 21.74 23.34
N LEU A 654 -15.91 21.09 22.66
CA LEU A 654 -15.89 19.64 22.53
C LEU A 654 -15.56 18.95 23.86
N GLU A 655 -14.66 19.53 24.67
CA GLU A 655 -14.39 19.05 26.02
C GLU A 655 -15.63 19.16 26.92
N ARG A 656 -16.33 20.29 26.86
CA ARG A 656 -17.60 20.47 27.56
C ARG A 656 -18.62 19.42 27.11
N LEU A 657 -18.75 19.20 25.81
CA LEU A 657 -19.63 18.18 25.25
C LEU A 657 -19.31 16.79 25.81
N ALA A 658 -18.04 16.40 25.86
CA ALA A 658 -17.61 15.11 26.41
C ALA A 658 -17.90 14.97 27.92
N LYS A 659 -17.78 16.07 28.69
CA LYS A 659 -18.04 16.09 30.14
C LYS A 659 -19.53 16.09 30.52
N GLU A 660 -20.44 16.36 29.58
CA GLU A 660 -21.89 16.34 29.85
C GLU A 660 -22.37 14.93 30.24
N SER A 661 -23.04 14.82 31.40
CA SER A 661 -23.58 13.57 31.93
C SER A 661 -24.92 13.80 32.66
N GLY A 662 -25.58 12.71 33.08
CA GLY A 662 -26.85 12.77 33.80
C GLY A 662 -28.10 13.05 32.94
N GLY A 663 -29.23 13.31 33.61
CA GLY A 663 -30.51 13.59 32.97
C GLY A 663 -30.46 14.78 32.00
N GLY A 664 -31.02 14.62 30.81
CA GLY A 664 -31.04 15.67 29.77
C GLY A 664 -29.70 15.92 29.06
N SER A 665 -28.63 15.19 29.40
CA SER A 665 -27.31 15.35 28.78
C SER A 665 -27.33 15.16 27.26
N SER A 666 -28.11 14.21 26.73
CA SER A 666 -28.26 13.98 25.30
C SER A 666 -28.73 15.25 24.54
N THR A 667 -29.71 15.97 25.09
CA THR A 667 -30.22 17.23 24.51
C THR A 667 -29.16 18.33 24.56
N ARG A 668 -28.45 18.48 25.69
CA ARG A 668 -27.37 19.48 25.82
C ARG A 668 -26.20 19.20 24.89
N LYS A 669 -25.78 17.93 24.76
CA LYS A 669 -24.73 17.50 23.80
C LYS A 669 -25.16 17.81 22.36
N LYS A 670 -26.40 17.48 22.00
CA LYS A 670 -26.96 17.81 20.68
C LYS A 670 -26.95 19.31 20.42
N GLN A 671 -27.34 20.13 21.40
CA GLN A 671 -27.34 21.59 21.27
C GLN A 671 -25.93 22.15 21.00
N ILE A 672 -24.92 21.69 21.77
CA ILE A 672 -23.52 22.11 21.56
C ILE A 672 -23.05 21.72 20.15
N ALA A 673 -23.35 20.50 19.70
CA ALA A 673 -23.02 20.04 18.35
C ALA A 673 -23.73 20.86 17.26
N THR A 674 -25.02 21.16 17.43
CA THR A 674 -25.79 22.01 16.52
C THR A 674 -25.18 23.41 16.42
N ASP A 675 -24.75 24.02 17.53
CA ASP A 675 -24.15 25.35 17.55
C ASP A 675 -22.77 25.38 16.87
N LEU A 676 -21.95 24.34 17.07
CA LEU A 676 -20.67 24.18 16.36
C LEU A 676 -20.88 24.04 14.84
N ILE A 677 -21.81 23.17 14.42
CA ILE A 677 -22.14 22.99 13.00
C ILE A 677 -22.69 24.29 12.41
N ARG A 678 -23.58 24.99 13.12
CA ARG A 678 -24.15 26.28 12.67
C ARG A 678 -23.08 27.34 12.44
N ALA A 679 -22.09 27.44 13.32
CA ALA A 679 -21.02 28.43 13.24
C ALA A 679 -19.96 28.14 12.17
N SER A 680 -19.70 26.86 11.87
CA SER A 680 -18.68 26.44 10.89
C SER A 680 -19.01 26.84 9.44
N LYS A 681 -18.00 27.04 8.58
CA LYS A 681 -18.19 27.30 7.14
C LYS A 681 -17.18 26.51 6.28
N GLY A 682 -17.59 26.13 5.07
CA GLY A 682 -16.71 25.48 4.09
C GLY A 682 -15.99 24.25 4.68
N PRO A 683 -14.64 24.18 4.60
CA PRO A 683 -13.87 23.08 5.19
C PRO A 683 -14.10 22.89 6.70
N GLU A 684 -14.37 23.94 7.47
CA GLU A 684 -14.64 23.81 8.91
C GLU A 684 -15.86 22.92 9.16
N THR A 685 -16.92 23.05 8.33
CA THR A 685 -18.12 22.24 8.47
C THR A 685 -17.82 20.76 8.26
N ARG A 686 -17.02 20.45 7.23
CA ARG A 686 -16.60 19.07 6.94
C ARG A 686 -15.88 18.46 8.12
N TYR A 687 -14.83 19.13 8.60
CA TYR A 687 -13.98 18.57 9.65
C TYR A 687 -14.62 18.63 11.02
N MET A 688 -15.46 19.62 11.32
CA MET A 688 -16.26 19.65 12.55
C MET A 688 -17.20 18.45 12.64
N VAL A 689 -17.96 18.17 11.57
CA VAL A 689 -18.85 17.00 11.53
C VAL A 689 -18.04 15.71 11.64
N ARG A 690 -16.90 15.61 10.93
CA ARG A 690 -15.99 14.48 11.04
C ARG A 690 -15.41 14.30 12.45
N THR A 691 -15.13 15.36 13.19
CA THR A 691 -14.73 15.30 14.60
C THR A 691 -15.88 14.77 15.46
N LEU A 692 -17.11 15.29 15.27
CA LEU A 692 -18.28 14.87 16.04
C LEU A 692 -18.63 13.39 15.83
N VAL A 693 -18.46 12.86 14.61
CA VAL A 693 -18.64 11.42 14.33
C VAL A 693 -17.38 10.59 14.57
N GLN A 694 -16.30 11.20 15.08
CA GLN A 694 -15.01 10.58 15.36
C GLN A 694 -14.37 9.87 14.15
N CYS A 695 -14.50 10.47 12.96
CA CYS A 695 -13.99 9.94 11.69
C CYS A 695 -13.32 11.05 10.84
N MET A 696 -12.14 11.51 11.26
CA MET A 696 -11.45 12.69 10.69
C MET A 696 -11.10 12.59 9.19
N ARG A 697 -10.72 11.39 8.72
CA ARG A 697 -10.39 11.10 7.29
C ARG A 697 -9.49 12.13 6.62
N ILE A 698 -8.53 12.69 7.35
CA ILE A 698 -7.61 13.72 6.82
C ILE A 698 -6.66 13.12 5.78
N GLY A 699 -6.34 11.82 5.87
CA GLY A 699 -5.32 11.18 5.02
C GLY A 699 -3.92 11.17 5.63
N ALA A 700 -3.79 11.67 6.86
CA ALA A 700 -2.59 11.54 7.69
C ALA A 700 -2.83 10.55 8.84
N ASN A 701 -1.78 9.81 9.23
CA ASN A 701 -1.80 8.97 10.42
C ASN A 701 -1.17 9.71 11.61
N ARG A 702 -1.43 9.22 12.83
CA ARG A 702 -0.91 9.79 14.08
C ARG A 702 0.61 10.00 14.03
N THR A 703 1.35 8.99 13.58
CA THR A 703 2.81 9.05 13.42
C THR A 703 3.23 10.25 12.57
N SER A 704 2.61 10.47 11.40
CA SER A 704 2.96 11.60 10.53
C SER A 704 2.64 12.95 11.18
N ILE A 705 1.57 13.04 11.98
CA ILE A 705 1.20 14.25 12.72
C ILE A 705 2.26 14.56 13.78
N LEU A 706 2.57 13.58 14.63
CA LEU A 706 3.55 13.73 15.72
C LEU A 706 4.97 14.00 15.20
N GLN A 707 5.40 13.30 14.15
CA GLN A 707 6.68 13.56 13.49
C GLN A 707 6.76 14.97 12.90
N SER A 708 5.66 15.48 12.33
CA SER A 708 5.64 16.84 11.76
C SER A 708 5.69 17.90 12.86
N LEU A 709 5.06 17.65 14.01
CA LEU A 709 5.16 18.51 15.19
C LEU A 709 6.58 18.54 15.77
N ALA A 710 7.22 17.38 15.92
CA ALA A 710 8.61 17.27 16.37
C ALA A 710 9.57 18.03 15.45
N ARG A 711 9.36 17.96 14.13
CA ARG A 711 10.12 18.77 13.18
C ARG A 711 9.79 20.26 13.31
N ALA A 712 8.52 20.62 13.48
CA ALA A 712 8.10 22.01 13.62
C ALA A 712 8.72 22.69 14.85
N SER A 713 8.87 21.97 15.97
CA SER A 713 9.52 22.51 17.17
C SER A 713 11.00 22.79 16.95
N VAL A 714 11.71 21.96 16.19
CA VAL A 714 13.10 22.23 15.82
C VAL A 714 13.18 23.55 15.04
N PHE A 715 12.30 23.76 14.05
CA PHE A 715 12.24 25.04 13.33
C PHE A 715 11.91 26.21 14.25
N HIS A 716 11.04 26.02 15.24
CA HIS A 716 10.65 27.07 16.18
C HIS A 716 11.80 27.52 17.11
N HIS A 717 12.60 26.57 17.58
CA HIS A 717 13.73 26.84 18.50
C HIS A 717 15.03 27.17 17.78
N HIS A 718 15.09 26.99 16.46
CA HIS A 718 16.28 27.29 15.68
C HIS A 718 16.40 28.79 15.39
N ARG A 719 17.50 29.40 15.81
CA ARG A 719 17.70 30.86 15.71
C ARG A 719 18.26 31.36 14.37
N GLU A 720 18.99 30.55 13.61
CA GLU A 720 19.66 30.97 12.35
C GLU A 720 19.66 29.84 11.31
N GLY A 721 19.16 30.11 10.10
CA GLY A 721 19.16 29.15 8.99
C GLY A 721 18.13 28.02 9.11
N ASN A 722 18.20 27.06 8.18
CA ASN A 722 17.35 25.87 8.20
C ASN A 722 18.02 24.74 9.01
N PRO A 723 17.28 24.01 9.87
CA PRO A 723 17.80 22.86 10.60
C PRO A 723 18.32 21.78 9.66
N THR A 724 19.38 21.10 10.09
CA THR A 724 19.90 19.93 9.37
C THR A 724 18.91 18.77 9.44
N LYS A 725 19.00 17.87 8.46
CA LYS A 725 18.13 16.68 8.42
C LYS A 725 18.36 15.78 9.63
N GLU A 726 19.61 15.64 10.04
CA GLU A 726 20.03 14.85 11.20
C GLU A 726 19.37 15.37 12.47
N ARG A 727 19.33 16.70 12.66
CA ARG A 727 18.67 17.31 13.82
C ARG A 727 17.15 17.09 13.82
N LEU A 728 16.53 17.14 12.64
CA LEU A 728 15.11 16.86 12.47
C LEU A 728 14.78 15.40 12.79
N ASP A 729 15.62 14.46 12.34
CA ASP A 729 15.41 13.03 12.57
C ASP A 729 15.71 12.66 14.05
N GLU A 730 16.71 13.27 14.70
CA GLU A 730 16.97 13.15 16.15
C GLU A 730 15.76 13.59 16.98
N ALA A 731 15.16 14.74 16.63
CA ALA A 731 13.99 15.25 17.35
C ALA A 731 12.77 14.35 17.18
N VAL A 732 12.60 13.77 15.98
CA VAL A 732 11.55 12.78 15.72
C VAL A 732 11.76 11.53 16.58
N ASP A 733 12.97 10.97 16.61
CA ASP A 733 13.27 9.76 17.40
C ASP A 733 13.09 10.01 18.90
N ALA A 734 13.53 11.17 19.41
CA ALA A 734 13.34 11.56 20.81
C ALA A 734 11.86 11.71 21.15
N PHE A 735 11.07 12.36 20.28
CA PHE A 735 9.63 12.52 20.47
C PHE A 735 8.90 11.18 20.45
N GLU A 736 9.19 10.31 19.46
CA GLU A 736 8.57 8.99 19.38
C GLU A 736 8.90 8.14 20.61
N LYS A 737 10.16 8.16 21.07
CA LYS A 737 10.57 7.45 22.28
C LYS A 737 9.83 7.97 23.52
N ALA A 738 9.74 9.29 23.69
CA ALA A 738 9.01 9.90 24.79
C ALA A 738 7.52 9.51 24.75
N TYR A 739 6.88 9.62 23.59
CA TYR A 739 5.48 9.24 23.40
C TYR A 739 5.23 7.74 23.64
N PHE A 740 6.14 6.86 23.20
CA PHE A 740 5.94 5.44 23.43
C PHE A 740 6.09 5.02 24.89
N LEU A 741 6.92 5.71 25.67
CA LEU A 741 7.09 5.44 27.10
C LEU A 741 6.04 6.13 27.97
N CYS A 742 5.59 7.31 27.56
CA CYS A 742 4.64 8.15 28.29
C CYS A 742 3.73 8.87 27.28
N PRO A 743 2.65 8.23 26.77
CA PRO A 743 1.75 8.76 25.74
C PRO A 743 0.81 9.87 26.25
N ASP A 744 1.35 10.80 27.03
CA ASP A 744 0.72 12.05 27.42
C ASP A 744 1.16 13.16 26.46
N ILE A 745 0.34 13.39 25.43
CA ILE A 745 0.62 14.39 24.40
C ILE A 745 0.69 15.80 25.01
N GLU A 746 -0.11 16.09 26.02
CA GLU A 746 -0.16 17.42 26.62
C GLU A 746 1.16 17.74 27.34
N GLU A 747 1.66 16.81 28.15
CA GLU A 747 2.96 16.95 28.81
C GLU A 747 4.10 17.04 27.80
N ILE A 748 4.15 16.13 26.83
CA ILE A 748 5.20 16.08 25.80
C ILE A 748 5.22 17.36 24.97
N VAL A 749 4.05 17.84 24.52
CA VAL A 749 3.98 19.05 23.69
C VAL A 749 4.36 20.29 24.48
N ARG A 750 3.96 20.38 25.76
CA ARG A 750 4.40 21.49 26.64
C ARG A 750 5.91 21.51 26.81
N GLU A 751 6.52 20.36 27.10
CA GLU A 751 7.97 20.27 27.24
C GLU A 751 8.68 20.62 25.94
N LEU A 752 8.16 20.12 24.80
CA LEU A 752 8.68 20.42 23.47
C LEU A 752 8.61 21.92 23.13
N ILE A 753 7.51 22.59 23.48
CA ILE A 753 7.36 24.04 23.30
C ILE A 753 8.35 24.81 24.18
N LEU A 754 8.51 24.41 25.44
CA LEU A 754 9.34 25.14 26.40
C LEU A 754 10.85 24.92 26.19
N LYS A 755 11.27 23.67 25.98
CA LYS A 755 12.69 23.27 25.97
C LYS A 755 13.24 22.99 24.56
N GLY A 756 12.37 22.77 23.57
CA GLY A 756 12.76 22.33 22.23
C GLY A 756 13.24 20.87 22.14
N ALA A 757 13.16 20.14 23.26
CA ALA A 757 13.49 18.73 23.40
C ALA A 757 12.55 18.10 24.43
N VAL A 758 12.42 16.78 24.40
CA VAL A 758 11.55 16.00 25.29
C VAL A 758 12.34 14.87 25.94
N GLU A 759 12.16 14.69 27.24
CA GLU A 759 12.82 13.62 27.99
C GLU A 759 12.01 12.32 27.88
N SER A 760 12.72 11.21 27.67
CA SER A 760 12.11 9.88 27.53
C SER A 760 12.15 9.15 28.87
N LYS A 761 11.07 9.21 29.65
CA LYS A 761 10.97 8.50 30.94
C LYS A 761 9.65 7.77 31.08
N LEU A 762 9.71 6.51 31.52
CA LEU A 762 8.53 5.73 31.91
C LEU A 762 8.06 6.19 33.29
N LYS A 763 6.74 6.38 33.45
CA LYS A 763 6.13 6.77 34.72
C LYS A 763 5.05 5.73 35.12
N PRO A 764 5.23 4.95 36.20
CA PRO A 764 4.14 4.12 36.73
C PRO A 764 2.86 4.95 36.91
N GLY A 765 1.70 4.38 36.56
CA GLY A 765 0.43 5.11 36.47
C GLY A 765 0.10 5.72 35.09
N ILE A 766 1.07 5.85 34.18
CA ILE A 766 0.85 6.22 32.77
C ILE A 766 1.25 5.03 31.89
N PRO A 767 0.39 4.53 30.98
CA PRO A 767 0.68 3.32 30.23
C PRO A 767 1.79 3.49 29.21
N VAL A 768 2.65 2.49 29.07
CA VAL A 768 3.64 2.38 28.00
C VAL A 768 2.97 1.80 26.75
N THR A 769 3.27 2.35 25.58
CA THR A 769 2.77 1.81 24.31
C THR A 769 3.28 0.38 24.11
N PRO A 770 2.40 -0.63 24.00
CA PRO A 770 2.85 -2.02 24.00
C PRO A 770 3.68 -2.39 22.77
N MET A 771 4.72 -3.21 22.96
CA MET A 771 5.47 -3.84 21.86
C MET A 771 4.56 -4.78 21.06
N LEU A 772 4.70 -4.79 19.74
CA LEU A 772 3.85 -5.56 18.83
C LEU A 772 4.64 -6.64 18.10
N ALA A 773 4.01 -7.80 17.86
CA ALA A 773 4.63 -8.89 17.11
C ALA A 773 4.35 -8.84 15.61
N LYS A 774 5.35 -9.23 14.82
CA LYS A 774 5.25 -9.46 13.37
C LYS A 774 4.55 -10.80 13.10
N PRO A 775 3.56 -10.87 12.18
CA PRO A 775 2.93 -12.13 11.82
C PRO A 775 3.87 -13.03 11.01
N SER A 776 3.84 -14.33 11.26
CA SER A 776 4.38 -15.36 10.34
C SER A 776 3.28 -15.96 9.47
N THR A 777 3.69 -16.72 8.44
CA THR A 777 2.79 -17.44 7.51
C THR A 777 2.81 -18.96 7.70
N GLY A 778 3.35 -19.43 8.81
CA GLY A 778 3.58 -20.86 9.09
C GLY A 778 4.76 -21.06 10.02
N VAL A 779 5.03 -22.30 10.40
CA VAL A 779 6.10 -22.67 11.34
C VAL A 779 7.46 -22.37 10.74
N GLU A 780 7.69 -22.79 9.50
CA GLU A 780 8.96 -22.65 8.77
C GLU A 780 9.33 -21.18 8.61
N ASN A 781 8.35 -20.37 8.19
CA ASN A 781 8.54 -18.92 8.06
C ASN A 781 8.77 -18.25 9.42
N ALA A 782 8.14 -18.74 10.50
CA ALA A 782 8.40 -18.21 11.84
C ALA A 782 9.84 -18.47 12.28
N VAL A 783 10.36 -19.68 12.07
CA VAL A 783 11.74 -20.04 12.39
C VAL A 783 12.74 -19.27 11.52
N GLU A 784 12.48 -19.15 10.22
CA GLU A 784 13.29 -18.36 9.29
C GLU A 784 13.40 -16.89 9.73
N LEU A 785 12.30 -16.29 10.20
CA LEU A 785 12.28 -14.92 10.71
C LEU A 785 13.07 -14.75 12.02
N MET A 786 13.19 -15.80 12.83
CA MET A 786 14.03 -15.76 14.02
C MET A 786 15.52 -15.82 13.68
N GLY A 787 15.89 -16.32 12.49
CA GLY A 787 17.28 -16.45 12.06
C GLY A 787 18.06 -17.42 12.94
N GLU A 788 19.36 -17.22 13.09
CA GLU A 788 20.22 -18.06 13.94
C GLU A 788 20.22 -17.64 15.41
N GLU A 789 19.54 -16.55 15.79
CA GLU A 789 19.54 -16.07 17.18
C GLU A 789 18.74 -16.99 18.12
N GLU A 790 19.19 -17.10 19.38
CA GLU A 790 18.48 -17.81 20.45
C GLU A 790 17.12 -17.16 20.77
N TYR A 791 16.11 -18.00 20.94
CA TYR A 791 14.75 -17.56 21.21
C TYR A 791 13.94 -18.59 22.00
N ILE A 792 12.85 -18.11 22.58
CA ILE A 792 11.85 -18.92 23.26
C ILE A 792 10.51 -18.83 22.53
N CYS A 793 9.69 -19.87 22.69
CA CYS A 793 8.30 -19.89 22.29
C CYS A 793 7.41 -19.79 23.53
N GLU A 794 6.64 -18.72 23.65
CA GLU A 794 5.61 -18.59 24.68
C GLU A 794 4.23 -18.89 24.14
N TYR A 795 3.35 -19.40 24.99
CA TYR A 795 1.95 -19.61 24.63
C TYR A 795 1.27 -18.27 24.36
N LYS A 796 0.56 -18.21 23.23
CA LYS A 796 -0.26 -17.05 22.86
C LYS A 796 -1.69 -17.27 23.35
N PHE A 797 -1.98 -16.76 24.55
CA PHE A 797 -3.31 -16.84 25.16
C PHE A 797 -4.39 -16.07 24.35
N ASP A 798 -5.65 -16.54 24.41
CA ASP A 798 -6.85 -15.87 23.87
C ASP A 798 -7.52 -15.07 25.00
N GLY A 799 -6.97 -13.90 25.30
CA GLY A 799 -7.44 -13.07 26.40
C GLY A 799 -7.47 -11.59 26.05
N GLN A 800 -7.41 -10.76 27.09
CA GLN A 800 -7.24 -9.34 26.96
C GLN A 800 -5.86 -8.94 27.50
N ARG A 801 -4.97 -8.50 26.59
CA ARG A 801 -3.70 -7.89 27.00
C ARG A 801 -3.93 -6.74 27.98
N ALA A 802 -3.20 -6.80 29.08
CA ALA A 802 -3.27 -5.88 30.19
C ALA A 802 -1.86 -5.50 30.63
N GLN A 803 -1.60 -4.21 30.63
CA GLN A 803 -0.42 -3.63 31.25
C GLN A 803 -0.82 -3.17 32.65
N ILE A 804 -0.25 -3.76 33.68
CA ILE A 804 -0.63 -3.50 35.08
C ILE A 804 0.50 -2.71 35.75
N HIS A 805 0.13 -1.56 36.31
CA HIS A 805 1.04 -0.63 36.95
C HIS A 805 0.78 -0.65 38.46
N LEU A 806 1.84 -0.83 39.24
CA LEU A 806 1.89 -0.53 40.67
C LEU A 806 2.68 0.76 40.85
N GLU A 807 2.04 1.79 41.40
CA GLU A 807 2.66 3.07 41.77
C GLU A 807 3.25 2.98 43.20
N GLU A 808 4.26 3.79 43.54
CA GLU A 808 4.89 3.83 44.88
C GLU A 808 3.87 4.07 46.02
N GLY A 809 2.79 4.80 45.74
CA GLY A 809 1.68 5.01 46.68
C GLY A 809 0.77 3.78 46.87
N GLY A 810 1.10 2.64 46.25
CA GLY A 810 0.34 1.40 46.33
C GLY A 810 -0.88 1.34 45.41
N LYS A 811 -1.13 2.35 44.57
CA LYS A 811 -2.25 2.33 43.62
C LYS A 811 -1.93 1.36 42.47
N VAL A 812 -2.90 0.51 42.12
CA VAL A 812 -2.81 -0.41 40.99
C VAL A 812 -3.73 0.05 39.87
N SER A 813 -3.18 0.19 38.67
CA SER A 813 -3.93 0.57 37.47
C SER A 813 -3.73 -0.46 36.36
N ILE A 814 -4.77 -0.74 35.58
CA ILE A 814 -4.73 -1.69 34.46
C ILE A 814 -5.03 -0.94 33.17
N PHE A 815 -4.18 -1.07 32.16
CA PHE A 815 -4.36 -0.48 30.85
C PHE A 815 -4.48 -1.54 29.76
N SER A 816 -5.41 -1.34 28.82
CA SER A 816 -5.62 -2.23 27.68
C SER A 816 -4.49 -2.09 26.65
N ARG A 817 -4.49 -2.98 25.66
CA ARG A 817 -3.64 -2.86 24.45
C ARG A 817 -3.70 -1.47 23.79
N ASN A 818 -4.86 -0.83 23.81
CA ASN A 818 -5.08 0.50 23.23
C ASN A 818 -4.98 1.61 24.28
N LEU A 819 -4.35 1.32 25.41
CA LEU A 819 -4.09 2.25 26.53
C LEU A 819 -5.35 2.66 27.31
N ASP A 820 -6.51 2.07 27.03
CA ASP A 820 -7.72 2.36 27.80
C ASP A 820 -7.56 1.87 29.25
N ASP A 821 -7.91 2.70 30.22
CA ASP A 821 -7.97 2.27 31.61
C ASP A 821 -9.09 1.22 31.82
N LYS A 822 -8.71 0.03 32.29
CA LYS A 822 -9.57 -1.10 32.60
C LYS A 822 -9.59 -1.47 34.08
N THR A 823 -9.01 -0.63 34.94
CA THR A 823 -8.87 -0.87 36.39
C THR A 823 -10.21 -1.24 37.03
N ALA A 824 -11.26 -0.42 36.81
CA ALA A 824 -12.59 -0.67 37.36
C ALA A 824 -13.30 -1.92 36.77
N SER A 825 -12.82 -2.46 35.65
CA SER A 825 -13.37 -3.68 35.05
C SER A 825 -12.76 -4.96 35.63
N PHE A 826 -11.58 -4.87 36.25
CA PHE A 826 -10.83 -6.01 36.78
C PHE A 826 -10.25 -5.73 38.18
N PRO A 827 -11.08 -5.38 39.18
CA PRO A 827 -10.61 -5.15 40.56
C PRO A 827 -9.94 -6.39 41.16
N ASP A 828 -10.43 -7.58 40.79
CA ASP A 828 -9.88 -8.87 41.19
C ASP A 828 -8.49 -9.14 40.60
N ALA A 829 -8.24 -8.75 39.34
CA ALA A 829 -6.89 -8.82 38.75
C ALA A 829 -5.90 -7.92 39.48
N CYS A 830 -6.32 -6.71 39.86
CA CYS A 830 -5.49 -5.80 40.66
C CYS A 830 -5.09 -6.43 42.00
N ALA A 831 -6.05 -7.05 42.69
CA ALA A 831 -5.81 -7.74 43.95
C ALA A 831 -4.87 -8.95 43.78
N GLN A 832 -5.14 -9.79 42.77
CA GLN A 832 -4.33 -10.97 42.46
C GLN A 832 -2.86 -10.61 42.20
N LEU A 833 -2.58 -9.58 41.39
CA LEU A 833 -1.19 -9.15 41.14
C LEU A 833 -0.53 -8.68 42.43
N ARG A 834 -1.22 -7.86 43.23
CA ARG A 834 -0.68 -7.33 44.49
C ARG A 834 -0.32 -8.44 45.48
N GLU A 835 -1.15 -9.48 45.58
CA GLU A 835 -0.86 -10.64 46.44
C GLU A 835 0.33 -11.47 45.93
N ALA A 836 0.51 -11.54 44.61
CA ALA A 836 1.57 -12.33 43.98
C ALA A 836 2.96 -11.68 44.04
N LEU A 837 3.00 -10.34 44.12
CA LEU A 837 4.23 -9.56 44.21
C LEU A 837 4.98 -9.78 45.53
N ASP A 838 6.31 -9.63 45.49
CA ASP A 838 7.12 -9.51 46.70
C ASP A 838 6.71 -8.22 47.46
N PRO A 839 6.44 -8.28 48.78
CA PRO A 839 6.09 -7.10 49.57
C PRO A 839 7.13 -5.97 49.54
N ALA A 840 8.39 -6.25 49.19
CA ALA A 840 9.44 -5.25 49.04
C ALA A 840 9.31 -4.42 47.75
N VAL A 841 8.52 -4.88 46.76
CA VAL A 841 8.29 -4.14 45.51
C VAL A 841 7.39 -2.93 45.80
N SER A 842 7.96 -1.75 45.61
CA SER A 842 7.32 -0.45 45.79
C SER A 842 6.60 0.01 44.52
N SER A 843 7.17 -0.26 43.33
CA SER A 843 6.57 0.10 42.05
C SER A 843 6.98 -0.86 40.94
N CYS A 844 6.06 -1.15 40.01
CA CYS A 844 6.38 -1.96 38.85
C CYS A 844 5.42 -1.73 37.69
N VAL A 845 5.85 -2.08 36.48
CA VAL A 845 4.98 -2.16 35.29
C VAL A 845 5.16 -3.54 34.66
N VAL A 846 4.10 -4.35 34.67
CA VAL A 846 4.10 -5.69 34.08
C VAL A 846 3.18 -5.77 32.87
N ASP A 847 3.56 -6.57 31.88
CA ASP A 847 2.77 -6.84 30.68
C ASP A 847 2.26 -8.28 30.75
N CYS A 848 0.94 -8.46 30.66
CA CYS A 848 0.29 -9.76 30.85
C CYS A 848 -0.93 -9.93 29.95
N GLU A 849 -1.43 -11.17 29.87
CA GLU A 849 -2.74 -11.46 29.32
C GLU A 849 -3.71 -11.82 30.45
N ILE A 850 -4.84 -11.11 30.55
CA ILE A 850 -5.97 -11.51 31.40
C ILE A 850 -6.80 -12.53 30.63
N VAL A 851 -6.98 -13.71 31.20
CA VAL A 851 -7.74 -14.81 30.56
C VAL A 851 -8.84 -15.28 31.51
N ALA A 852 -10.03 -15.52 30.98
CA ALA A 852 -11.10 -16.14 31.75
C ALA A 852 -10.75 -17.61 32.03
N VAL A 853 -11.00 -18.07 33.24
CA VAL A 853 -10.69 -19.41 33.70
C VAL A 853 -11.83 -20.00 34.51
N GLU A 854 -11.98 -21.30 34.41
CA GLU A 854 -12.79 -22.10 35.32
C GLU A 854 -11.86 -22.86 36.26
N ARG A 855 -11.98 -22.60 37.56
CA ARG A 855 -11.15 -23.24 38.59
C ARG A 855 -11.86 -24.46 39.17
N SER A 856 -11.11 -25.54 39.37
CA SER A 856 -11.57 -26.77 39.99
C SER A 856 -10.53 -27.28 41.00
N SER A 857 -10.88 -28.28 41.81
CA SER A 857 -9.93 -28.93 42.71
C SER A 857 -8.78 -29.65 41.98
N GLN A 858 -8.92 -29.93 40.68
CA GLN A 858 -7.93 -30.62 39.85
C GLN A 858 -7.09 -29.68 38.96
N GLY A 859 -7.25 -28.37 39.08
CA GLY A 859 -6.56 -27.36 38.28
C GLY A 859 -7.51 -26.33 37.66
N TYR A 860 -7.10 -25.71 36.56
CA TYR A 860 -7.91 -24.70 35.86
C TYR A 860 -8.08 -25.03 34.37
N ARG A 861 -9.19 -24.57 33.80
CA ARG A 861 -9.48 -24.62 32.37
C ARG A 861 -9.54 -23.20 31.81
N LEU A 862 -8.86 -22.97 30.69
CA LEU A 862 -8.95 -21.70 29.96
C LEU A 862 -10.33 -21.59 29.30
N LEU A 863 -10.95 -20.43 29.44
CA LEU A 863 -12.17 -20.05 28.76
C LEU A 863 -11.84 -19.08 27.62
N SER A 864 -12.76 -18.95 26.68
CA SER A 864 -12.60 -18.11 25.49
C SER A 864 -12.62 -16.62 25.82
N PHE A 865 -12.09 -15.79 24.91
CA PHE A 865 -12.22 -14.33 25.00
C PHE A 865 -13.68 -13.84 25.06
N GLN A 866 -14.63 -14.59 24.48
CA GLN A 866 -16.04 -14.22 24.52
C GLN A 866 -16.63 -14.33 25.92
N GLU A 867 -16.26 -15.37 26.65
CA GLU A 867 -16.65 -15.57 28.04
C GLU A 867 -16.04 -14.48 28.92
N LEU A 868 -14.77 -14.12 28.67
CA LEU A 868 -14.14 -12.96 29.32
C LEU A 868 -14.89 -11.64 29.03
N SER A 869 -15.34 -11.44 27.78
CA SER A 869 -16.06 -10.25 27.35
C SER A 869 -17.49 -10.16 27.90
N ALA A 870 -18.11 -11.30 28.18
CA ALA A 870 -19.46 -11.42 28.75
C ALA A 870 -19.48 -11.15 30.27
N ARG A 871 -18.31 -11.02 30.89
CA ARG A 871 -18.18 -10.76 32.33
C ARG A 871 -18.93 -9.48 32.74
N PRO A 872 -19.73 -9.52 33.84
CA PRO A 872 -20.30 -8.34 34.46
C PRO A 872 -19.20 -7.35 34.85
N ARG A 873 -19.48 -6.05 34.69
CA ARG A 873 -18.57 -4.97 35.04
C ARG A 873 -18.90 -4.42 36.43
N GLY A 874 -17.89 -4.00 37.19
CA GLY A 874 -18.06 -3.38 38.51
C GLY A 874 -18.41 -4.38 39.62
N ASP A 875 -19.13 -3.93 40.65
CA ASP A 875 -19.37 -4.68 41.90
C ASP A 875 -20.32 -5.89 41.77
N ALA A 876 -20.91 -6.12 40.60
CA ALA A 876 -21.84 -7.23 40.33
C ALA A 876 -21.13 -8.58 40.06
N GLN A 877 -19.86 -8.74 40.47
CA GLN A 877 -18.96 -9.83 40.08
C GLN A 877 -19.25 -11.21 40.71
N LYS A 878 -20.29 -11.38 41.53
CA LYS A 878 -20.66 -12.70 42.06
C LYS A 878 -21.31 -13.55 40.96
N GLY A 879 -20.56 -14.52 40.42
CA GLY A 879 -21.13 -15.64 39.63
C GLY A 879 -20.74 -15.72 38.15
N SER A 880 -19.83 -14.89 37.65
CA SER A 880 -19.26 -15.02 36.29
C SER A 880 -17.79 -15.42 36.37
N GLY A 881 -17.36 -16.36 35.51
CA GLY A 881 -16.03 -16.99 35.49
C GLY A 881 -14.86 -16.16 36.01
N ASP A 882 -14.02 -16.83 36.79
CA ASP A 882 -12.80 -16.28 37.36
C ASP A 882 -11.81 -15.82 36.28
N VAL A 883 -10.86 -14.94 36.62
CA VAL A 883 -9.77 -14.55 35.69
C VAL A 883 -8.41 -14.91 36.26
N ALA A 884 -7.47 -15.25 35.37
CA ALA A 884 -6.06 -15.44 35.67
C ALA A 884 -5.18 -14.48 34.85
N LEU A 885 -4.03 -14.11 35.42
CA LEU A 885 -2.99 -13.29 34.81
C LEU A 885 -1.85 -14.17 34.31
N PHE A 886 -1.57 -14.11 33.01
CA PHE A 886 -0.40 -14.73 32.40
C PHE A 886 0.62 -13.65 32.07
N VAL A 887 1.55 -13.41 33.01
CA VAL A 887 2.54 -12.34 32.93
C VAL A 887 3.72 -12.78 32.07
N PHE A 888 4.09 -11.96 31.09
CA PHE A 888 5.10 -12.32 30.09
C PHE A 888 6.20 -11.28 29.90
N ASP A 889 6.14 -10.13 30.58
CA ASP A 889 7.22 -9.15 30.60
C ASP A 889 7.13 -8.20 31.81
N ILE A 890 8.24 -7.53 32.13
CA ILE A 890 8.34 -6.47 33.14
C ILE A 890 9.13 -5.29 32.57
N LEU A 891 8.51 -4.11 32.56
CA LEU A 891 9.01 -2.90 31.87
C LEU A 891 9.64 -1.89 32.85
N HIS A 892 9.28 -1.97 34.12
CA HIS A 892 9.79 -1.14 35.20
C HIS A 892 9.72 -1.89 36.54
N LEU A 893 10.72 -1.70 37.39
CA LEU A 893 10.77 -2.25 38.75
C LEU A 893 11.54 -1.30 39.70
N ASP A 894 10.87 -0.81 40.73
CA ASP A 894 11.44 0.01 41.82
C ASP A 894 12.34 1.16 41.34
N GLY A 895 11.79 2.00 40.45
CA GLY A 895 12.49 3.16 39.90
C GLY A 895 13.41 2.85 38.71
N ASN A 896 13.63 1.57 38.38
CA ASN A 896 14.50 1.14 37.29
C ASN A 896 13.70 0.77 36.03
N ASP A 897 14.06 1.37 34.91
CA ASP A 897 13.48 1.09 33.59
C ASP A 897 14.03 -0.21 32.99
N THR A 898 13.40 -1.34 33.30
CA THR A 898 13.87 -2.67 32.87
C THR A 898 13.63 -2.95 31.39
N TYR A 899 12.77 -2.18 30.70
CA TYR A 899 12.50 -2.35 29.26
C TYR A 899 13.77 -2.29 28.38
N ALA A 900 14.82 -1.61 28.85
CA ALA A 900 16.10 -1.48 28.16
C ALA A 900 17.04 -2.69 28.36
N LEU A 901 16.71 -3.63 29.25
CA LEU A 901 17.47 -4.86 29.49
C LEU A 901 17.08 -5.97 28.50
N ALA A 902 17.92 -7.01 28.36
CA ALA A 902 17.59 -8.16 27.53
C ALA A 902 16.39 -8.95 28.10
N LEU A 903 15.60 -9.62 27.23
CA LEU A 903 14.42 -10.39 27.65
C LEU A 903 14.77 -11.46 28.70
N SER A 904 15.93 -12.11 28.58
CA SER A 904 16.42 -13.06 29.58
C SER A 904 16.54 -12.45 30.97
N GLU A 905 17.12 -11.25 31.08
CA GLU A 905 17.26 -10.51 32.34
C GLU A 905 15.89 -10.08 32.89
N ARG A 906 15.01 -9.58 32.01
CA ARG A 906 13.64 -9.19 32.41
C ARG A 906 12.84 -10.39 32.93
N HIS A 907 13.00 -11.57 32.34
CA HIS A 907 12.36 -12.80 32.81
C HIS A 907 12.85 -13.23 34.20
N GLU A 908 14.14 -13.10 34.49
CA GLU A 908 14.67 -13.36 35.82
C GLU A 908 14.16 -12.35 36.86
N LEU A 909 14.09 -11.07 36.50
CA LEU A 909 13.48 -10.04 37.36
C LEU A 909 11.99 -10.33 37.61
N LEU A 910 11.25 -10.75 36.58
CA LEU A 910 9.84 -11.11 36.69
C LEU A 910 9.61 -12.29 37.65
N LYS A 911 10.47 -13.34 37.60
CA LYS A 911 10.42 -14.47 38.54
C LYS A 911 10.66 -14.04 39.99
N ARG A 912 11.59 -13.10 40.21
CA ARG A 912 11.91 -12.54 41.53
C ARG A 912 10.81 -11.62 42.05
N ALA A 913 10.23 -10.80 41.18
CA ALA A 913 9.17 -9.87 41.55
C ALA A 913 7.85 -10.59 41.93
N LEU A 914 7.60 -11.79 41.40
CA LEU A 914 6.37 -12.57 41.62
C LEU A 914 6.62 -13.89 42.38
N PRO A 915 7.16 -13.89 43.61
CA PRO A 915 7.48 -15.12 44.34
C PRO A 915 6.24 -15.85 44.85
N ARG A 916 5.11 -15.15 45.03
CA ARG A 916 3.86 -15.68 45.61
C ARG A 916 2.81 -16.04 44.56
N ARG A 917 3.21 -16.15 43.30
CA ARG A 917 2.35 -16.54 42.17
C ARG A 917 1.69 -17.92 42.40
N ARG A 918 0.44 -18.08 42.00
CA ARG A 918 -0.37 -19.30 42.20
C ARG A 918 -1.02 -19.74 40.90
N GLU A 919 -1.05 -21.05 40.67
CA GLU A 919 -1.68 -21.65 39.49
C GLU A 919 -3.18 -21.30 39.42
N GLY A 920 -3.65 -20.90 38.23
CA GLY A 920 -5.02 -20.41 38.03
C GLY A 920 -5.30 -18.99 38.53
N PHE A 921 -4.32 -18.28 39.10
CA PHE A 921 -4.44 -16.87 39.54
C PHE A 921 -3.43 -15.99 38.83
N VAL A 922 -2.16 -16.03 39.23
CA VAL A 922 -1.06 -15.29 38.59
C VAL A 922 0.00 -16.28 38.20
N MET A 923 0.37 -16.31 36.94
CA MET A 923 1.32 -17.25 36.36
C MET A 923 2.25 -16.52 35.41
N LEU A 924 3.44 -17.08 35.21
CA LEU A 924 4.27 -16.68 34.08
C LEU A 924 3.73 -17.33 32.81
N ALA A 925 3.81 -16.64 31.68
CA ALA A 925 3.48 -17.25 30.40
C ALA A 925 4.33 -18.51 30.19
N THR A 926 3.67 -19.61 29.81
CA THR A 926 4.34 -20.88 29.56
C THR A 926 5.33 -20.71 28.42
N SER A 927 6.61 -20.90 28.72
CA SER A 927 7.72 -20.77 27.76
C SER A 927 8.33 -22.14 27.45
N VAL A 928 8.65 -22.34 26.18
CA VAL A 928 9.33 -23.52 25.65
C VAL A 928 10.64 -23.05 25.03
N ALA A 929 11.76 -23.55 25.56
CA ALA A 929 13.06 -23.32 24.95
C ALA A 929 13.16 -24.13 23.65
N ILE A 930 13.63 -23.49 22.58
CA ILE A 930 13.87 -24.17 21.31
C ILE A 930 15.37 -24.48 21.21
N PRO A 931 15.77 -25.72 20.88
CA PRO A 931 17.17 -26.07 20.72
C PRO A 931 17.79 -25.25 19.58
N ASP A 932 19.06 -24.87 19.71
CA ASP A 932 19.78 -24.16 18.66
C ASP A 932 20.46 -25.13 17.67
N ASP A 933 19.64 -25.97 17.01
CA ASP A 933 20.10 -26.99 16.07
C ASP A 933 19.15 -27.14 14.86
N SER A 934 19.38 -28.16 14.03
CA SER A 934 18.54 -28.45 12.86
C SER A 934 17.09 -28.82 13.21
N ASN A 935 16.77 -29.10 14.49
CA ASN A 935 15.44 -29.52 14.93
C ASN A 935 14.53 -28.35 15.30
N ARG A 936 14.97 -27.09 15.15
CA ARG A 936 14.20 -25.88 15.49
C ARG A 936 12.78 -25.86 14.92
N VAL A 937 12.61 -26.30 13.66
CA VAL A 937 11.30 -26.34 12.99
C VAL A 937 10.37 -27.33 13.67
N GLU A 938 10.84 -28.56 13.93
CA GLU A 938 10.02 -29.60 14.54
C GLU A 938 9.72 -29.31 16.02
N ALA A 939 10.70 -28.80 16.77
CA ALA A 939 10.49 -28.33 18.13
C ALA A 939 9.45 -27.19 18.20
N THR A 940 9.52 -26.23 17.28
CA THR A 940 8.53 -25.14 17.19
C THR A 940 7.15 -25.67 16.80
N ARG A 941 7.06 -26.64 15.88
CA ARG A 941 5.80 -27.30 15.49
C ARG A 941 5.18 -28.05 16.66
N SER A 942 5.97 -28.81 17.41
CA SER A 942 5.52 -29.53 18.60
C SER A 942 5.02 -28.57 19.69
N ALA A 943 5.75 -27.47 19.92
CA ALA A 943 5.32 -26.40 20.83
C ALA A 943 4.00 -25.74 20.38
N LEU A 944 3.83 -25.51 19.08
CA LEU A 944 2.58 -24.96 18.53
C LEU A 944 1.41 -25.91 18.83
N LEU A 945 1.56 -27.20 18.50
CA LEU A 945 0.52 -28.19 18.77
C LEU A 945 0.23 -28.32 20.28
N ALA A 946 1.24 -28.22 21.14
CA ALA A 946 1.05 -28.21 22.59
C ALA A 946 0.27 -26.99 23.08
N SER A 947 0.56 -25.79 22.54
CA SER A 947 -0.18 -24.56 22.86
C SER A 947 -1.65 -24.65 22.44
N LEU A 948 -1.93 -25.18 21.25
CA LEU A 948 -3.29 -25.36 20.75
C LEU A 948 -4.05 -26.39 21.59
N ARG A 949 -3.41 -27.49 21.98
CA ARG A 949 -3.98 -28.47 22.94
C ARG A 949 -4.26 -27.87 24.31
N ALA A 950 -3.57 -26.79 24.68
CA ALA A 950 -3.80 -26.07 25.92
C ALA A 950 -4.89 -25.00 25.82
N GLY A 951 -5.56 -24.85 24.67
CA GLY A 951 -6.62 -23.84 24.46
C GLY A 951 -6.09 -22.44 24.14
N CYS A 952 -4.81 -22.31 23.76
CA CYS A 952 -4.23 -21.03 23.33
C CYS A 952 -4.44 -20.80 21.82
N GLU A 953 -4.31 -19.55 21.35
CA GLU A 953 -4.41 -19.21 19.92
C GLU A 953 -3.22 -19.71 19.08
N GLY A 954 -2.07 -19.95 19.74
CA GLY A 954 -0.81 -20.33 19.09
C GLY A 954 0.40 -19.96 19.95
N LEU A 955 1.46 -19.46 19.31
CA LEU A 955 2.74 -19.10 19.94
C LEU A 955 3.17 -17.64 19.68
N MET A 956 3.95 -17.12 20.63
CA MET A 956 4.76 -15.92 20.53
C MET A 956 6.23 -16.32 20.59
N LEU A 957 6.96 -16.18 19.49
CA LEU A 957 8.41 -16.41 19.45
C LEU A 957 9.11 -15.11 19.84
N LYS A 958 10.04 -15.16 20.80
CA LYS A 958 10.73 -13.97 21.32
C LYS A 958 12.24 -14.21 21.44
N ARG A 959 13.04 -13.31 20.87
CA ARG A 959 14.51 -13.36 20.97
C ARG A 959 14.96 -13.03 22.40
N LEU A 960 15.84 -13.85 22.98
CA LEU A 960 16.25 -13.72 24.39
C LEU A 960 17.16 -12.52 24.65
N ALA A 961 18.09 -12.24 23.73
CA ALA A 961 19.10 -11.18 23.89
C ALA A 961 18.62 -9.78 23.46
N LYS A 962 17.30 -9.56 23.27
CA LYS A 962 16.75 -8.29 22.77
C LYS A 962 15.97 -7.52 23.83
N THR A 963 15.98 -6.20 23.69
CA THR A 963 15.26 -5.26 24.56
C THR A 963 13.75 -5.26 24.27
N TYR A 964 12.96 -4.59 25.10
CA TYR A 964 11.57 -4.31 24.75
C TYR A 964 11.52 -3.04 23.90
N GLU A 965 10.77 -3.06 22.79
CA GLU A 965 10.62 -1.91 21.89
C GLU A 965 9.18 -1.36 21.92
N PRO A 966 8.87 -0.41 22.82
CA PRO A 966 7.55 0.19 22.93
C PRO A 966 7.03 0.73 21.60
N GLY A 967 5.77 0.46 21.27
CA GLY A 967 5.10 0.93 20.06
C GLY A 967 5.60 0.37 18.73
N ARG A 968 6.69 -0.41 18.71
CA ARG A 968 7.26 -0.96 17.47
C ARG A 968 6.72 -2.35 17.16
N ARG A 969 6.68 -2.66 15.86
CA ARG A 969 6.46 -4.00 15.32
C ARG A 969 7.73 -4.48 14.64
N SER A 970 8.64 -5.06 15.42
CA SER A 970 9.89 -5.62 14.93
C SER A 970 9.82 -7.13 14.74
N ASP A 971 10.90 -7.71 14.23
CA ASP A 971 11.14 -9.14 14.11
C ASP A 971 11.65 -9.77 15.43
N GLN A 972 11.78 -8.99 16.50
CA GLN A 972 12.15 -9.50 17.82
C GLN A 972 11.05 -10.40 18.43
N TRP A 973 9.78 -10.07 18.16
CA TRP A 973 8.61 -10.86 18.52
C TRP A 973 7.87 -11.30 17.26
N ILE A 974 7.73 -12.61 17.04
CA ILE A 974 6.95 -13.19 15.96
C ILE A 974 5.71 -13.88 16.54
N LYS A 975 4.54 -13.63 15.95
CA LYS A 975 3.31 -14.35 16.33
C LYS A 975 3.01 -15.43 15.30
N LEU A 976 2.90 -16.67 15.78
CA LEU A 976 2.56 -17.86 15.01
C LEU A 976 1.19 -18.35 15.50
N LYS A 977 0.18 -18.28 14.65
CA LYS A 977 -1.19 -18.68 15.00
C LYS A 977 -1.65 -19.85 14.15
N LYS A 978 -2.66 -20.59 14.65
CA LYS A 978 -3.32 -21.67 13.90
C LYS A 978 -3.80 -21.20 12.52
N ASP A 979 -4.38 -20.00 12.44
CA ASP A 979 -4.91 -19.40 11.22
C ASP A 979 -3.85 -18.96 10.20
N TYR A 980 -2.56 -19.20 10.46
CA TYR A 980 -1.50 -18.96 9.47
C TYR A 980 -0.93 -20.26 8.90
N CYS A 981 -1.34 -21.42 9.42
CA CYS A 981 -0.95 -22.71 8.87
C CYS A 981 -2.06 -23.17 7.93
N GLU A 982 -1.83 -23.13 6.61
CA GLU A 982 -2.82 -23.51 5.58
C GLU A 982 -3.39 -24.93 5.81
N GLU A 983 -2.59 -25.83 6.35
CA GLU A 983 -2.95 -27.21 6.69
C GLU A 983 -3.97 -27.33 7.85
N LEU A 984 -4.22 -26.26 8.61
CA LEU A 984 -5.00 -26.27 9.84
C LEU A 984 -6.25 -25.37 9.80
N GLN A 985 -6.61 -24.81 8.63
CA GLN A 985 -7.72 -23.86 8.49
C GLN A 985 -8.99 -24.48 7.90
N ASP A 986 -10.12 -24.20 8.53
CA ASP A 986 -11.44 -24.49 7.99
C ASP A 986 -11.99 -23.26 7.20
N SER A 987 -12.79 -23.51 6.16
CA SER A 987 -13.45 -22.48 5.36
C SER A 987 -14.92 -22.81 5.13
N LEU A 988 -15.76 -21.78 4.98
CA LEU A 988 -17.21 -21.93 4.73
C LEU A 988 -17.55 -21.40 3.34
N ASP A 989 -18.42 -22.09 2.62
CA ASP A 989 -19.02 -21.58 1.39
C ASP A 989 -20.37 -20.93 1.74
N LEU A 990 -20.50 -19.61 1.56
CA LEU A 990 -21.64 -18.82 2.01
C LEU A 990 -22.24 -17.96 0.89
N VAL A 991 -23.53 -17.67 0.96
CA VAL A 991 -24.29 -16.93 -0.05
C VAL A 991 -24.47 -15.47 0.35
N PRO A 992 -24.17 -14.47 -0.50
CA PRO A 992 -24.48 -13.07 -0.26
C PRO A 992 -25.98 -12.82 -0.48
N ILE A 993 -26.69 -12.44 0.58
CA ILE A 993 -28.16 -12.21 0.54
C ILE A 993 -28.55 -10.73 0.70
N GLY A 994 -27.58 -9.86 0.96
CA GLY A 994 -27.77 -8.41 1.03
C GLY A 994 -26.48 -7.66 1.32
N ALA A 995 -26.52 -6.34 1.35
CA ALA A 995 -25.36 -5.50 1.68
C ALA A 995 -25.73 -4.11 2.23
N TRP A 996 -24.73 -3.40 2.74
CA TRP A 996 -24.82 -1.99 3.10
C TRP A 996 -24.05 -1.11 2.11
N TRP A 997 -24.39 0.17 2.07
CA TRP A 997 -23.61 1.18 1.35
C TRP A 997 -22.24 1.38 2.02
N GLY A 998 -21.19 1.32 1.19
CA GLY A 998 -19.83 1.57 1.64
C GLY A 998 -19.63 3.02 2.03
N ASN A 999 -18.73 3.25 2.99
CA ASN A 999 -18.40 4.58 3.48
C ASN A 999 -17.00 5.02 3.00
N GLY A 1000 -16.78 6.32 2.87
CA GLY A 1000 -15.47 6.92 2.52
C GLY A 1000 -14.97 6.44 1.16
N ARG A 1001 -13.79 5.80 1.11
CA ARG A 1001 -13.21 5.31 -0.16
C ARG A 1001 -14.09 4.29 -0.92
N LYS A 1002 -15.05 3.67 -0.22
CA LYS A 1002 -16.00 2.69 -0.78
C LYS A 1002 -17.39 3.30 -1.01
N ALA A 1003 -17.53 4.63 -0.92
CA ALA A 1003 -18.77 5.32 -1.26
C ALA A 1003 -19.26 4.89 -2.65
N GLY A 1004 -20.56 4.65 -2.78
CA GLY A 1004 -21.17 4.15 -4.01
C GLY A 1004 -20.99 2.64 -4.29
N TRP A 1005 -20.22 1.89 -3.48
CA TRP A 1005 -20.11 0.42 -3.59
C TRP A 1005 -20.80 -0.31 -2.43
N PHE A 1006 -21.08 -1.59 -2.60
CA PHE A 1006 -21.63 -2.44 -1.54
C PHE A 1006 -20.53 -2.94 -0.60
N SER A 1007 -20.62 -2.61 0.70
CA SER A 1007 -19.73 -3.09 1.76
C SER A 1007 -20.26 -2.67 3.15
N PRO A 1008 -20.38 -3.58 4.14
CA PRO A 1008 -20.19 -5.04 4.04
C PRO A 1008 -21.28 -5.76 3.23
N PHE A 1009 -20.99 -7.01 2.87
CA PHE A 1009 -21.96 -8.00 2.39
C PHE A 1009 -22.47 -8.86 3.55
N LEU A 1010 -23.77 -9.17 3.57
CA LEU A 1010 -24.40 -10.11 4.49
C LEU A 1010 -24.35 -11.51 3.89
N MET A 1011 -23.69 -12.44 4.57
CA MET A 1011 -23.49 -13.81 4.11
C MET A 1011 -24.38 -14.78 4.89
N ALA A 1012 -24.90 -15.79 4.21
CA ALA A 1012 -25.79 -16.81 4.76
C ALA A 1012 -25.35 -18.25 4.41
N ALA A 1013 -25.67 -19.17 5.29
CA ALA A 1013 -25.59 -20.61 5.10
C ALA A 1013 -26.95 -21.14 4.63
N TRP A 1014 -26.96 -22.34 4.02
CA TRP A 1014 -28.19 -23.01 3.61
C TRP A 1014 -28.68 -23.96 4.71
N ASP A 1015 -29.97 -23.90 5.06
CA ASP A 1015 -30.60 -24.89 5.94
C ASP A 1015 -31.52 -25.79 5.10
N PRO A 1016 -31.10 -27.02 4.77
CA PRO A 1016 -31.88 -27.92 3.94
C PRO A 1016 -33.16 -28.43 4.62
N GLU A 1017 -33.23 -28.45 5.96
CA GLU A 1017 -34.42 -28.94 6.67
C GLU A 1017 -35.58 -27.93 6.61
N ARG A 1018 -35.24 -26.64 6.61
CA ARG A 1018 -36.19 -25.51 6.59
C ARG A 1018 -36.26 -24.82 5.24
N GLU A 1019 -35.44 -25.24 4.29
CA GLU A 1019 -35.27 -24.64 2.96
C GLU A 1019 -35.04 -23.11 3.03
N GLU A 1020 -34.20 -22.65 3.96
CA GLU A 1020 -33.96 -21.22 4.21
C GLU A 1020 -32.47 -20.85 4.23
N PHE A 1021 -32.16 -19.60 3.85
CA PHE A 1021 -30.83 -19.01 4.01
C PHE A 1021 -30.72 -18.32 5.37
N GLN A 1022 -29.85 -18.86 6.24
CA GLN A 1022 -29.63 -18.35 7.60
C GLN A 1022 -28.37 -17.49 7.66
N SER A 1023 -28.46 -16.24 8.14
CA SER A 1023 -27.27 -15.37 8.16
C SER A 1023 -26.19 -15.89 9.11
N VAL A 1024 -24.93 -15.77 8.68
CA VAL A 1024 -23.73 -16.24 9.41
C VAL A 1024 -22.82 -15.07 9.77
N CYS A 1025 -22.54 -14.16 8.85
CA CYS A 1025 -21.59 -13.07 9.11
C CYS A 1025 -21.75 -11.87 8.17
N ARG A 1026 -21.08 -10.77 8.52
CA ARG A 1026 -20.86 -9.62 7.63
C ARG A 1026 -19.43 -9.64 7.12
N VAL A 1027 -19.22 -9.57 5.81
CA VAL A 1027 -17.88 -9.61 5.19
C VAL A 1027 -17.54 -8.25 4.59
N MET A 1028 -16.43 -7.67 5.04
CA MET A 1028 -15.92 -6.35 4.60
C MET A 1028 -14.45 -6.37 4.13
N SER A 1029 -13.81 -7.54 4.13
CA SER A 1029 -12.38 -7.71 3.86
C SER A 1029 -12.12 -8.93 2.97
N GLY A 1030 -10.96 -8.96 2.31
CA GLY A 1030 -10.62 -9.97 1.30
C GLY A 1030 -10.89 -9.53 -0.15
N PHE A 1031 -11.46 -8.34 -0.35
CA PHE A 1031 -11.86 -7.83 -1.66
C PHE A 1031 -10.85 -6.81 -2.21
N SER A 1032 -10.64 -6.83 -3.54
CA SER A 1032 -9.97 -5.75 -4.27
C SER A 1032 -10.95 -4.60 -4.58
N ASP A 1033 -10.45 -3.41 -4.91
CA ASP A 1033 -11.31 -2.28 -5.34
C ASP A 1033 -12.05 -2.59 -6.65
N GLU A 1034 -11.43 -3.38 -7.55
CA GLU A 1034 -12.08 -3.86 -8.78
C GLU A 1034 -13.24 -4.83 -8.48
N PHE A 1035 -13.08 -5.70 -7.47
CA PHE A 1035 -14.17 -6.57 -7.02
C PHE A 1035 -15.38 -5.76 -6.56
N TYR A 1036 -15.17 -4.70 -5.78
CA TYR A 1036 -16.27 -3.87 -5.31
C TYR A 1036 -17.06 -3.22 -6.45
N LYS A 1037 -16.36 -2.74 -7.49
CA LYS A 1037 -16.99 -2.17 -8.68
C LYS A 1037 -17.78 -3.22 -9.47
N LYS A 1038 -17.16 -4.36 -9.78
CA LYS A 1038 -17.81 -5.45 -10.51
C LYS A 1038 -19.00 -6.03 -9.75
N SER A 1039 -18.86 -6.22 -8.44
CA SER A 1039 -19.96 -6.72 -7.59
C SER A 1039 -21.09 -5.69 -7.48
N ARG A 1040 -20.79 -4.38 -7.50
CA ARG A 1040 -21.83 -3.34 -7.59
C ARG A 1040 -22.63 -3.48 -8.89
N GLU A 1041 -21.94 -3.53 -10.02
CA GLU A 1041 -22.56 -3.68 -11.35
C GLU A 1041 -23.39 -4.98 -11.48
N PHE A 1042 -22.90 -6.07 -10.90
CA PHE A 1042 -23.56 -7.36 -10.91
C PHE A 1042 -24.81 -7.38 -10.01
N PHE A 1043 -24.69 -6.96 -8.74
CA PHE A 1043 -25.81 -7.03 -7.80
C PHE A 1043 -26.88 -5.96 -8.04
N ASP A 1044 -26.57 -4.86 -8.74
CA ASP A 1044 -27.59 -3.92 -9.21
C ASP A 1044 -28.67 -4.61 -10.07
N GLN A 1045 -28.30 -5.68 -10.80
CA GLN A 1045 -29.22 -6.47 -11.62
C GLN A 1045 -29.99 -7.53 -10.80
N HIS A 1046 -29.61 -7.74 -9.54
CA HIS A 1046 -30.12 -8.78 -8.65
C HIS A 1046 -30.72 -8.21 -7.36
N LEU A 1047 -31.05 -6.90 -7.37
CA LEU A 1047 -31.72 -6.24 -6.26
C LEU A 1047 -33.14 -6.76 -6.11
N ILE A 1048 -33.55 -6.94 -4.86
CA ILE A 1048 -34.94 -7.27 -4.49
C ILE A 1048 -35.46 -6.25 -3.47
N ASP A 1049 -36.77 -6.01 -3.48
CA ASP A 1049 -37.41 -4.94 -2.68
C ASP A 1049 -37.35 -5.17 -1.16
N GLY A 1050 -37.04 -6.39 -0.72
CA GLY A 1050 -36.99 -6.77 0.69
C GLY A 1050 -36.52 -8.21 0.90
N PRO A 1051 -36.36 -8.65 2.15
CA PRO A 1051 -35.99 -10.03 2.44
C PRO A 1051 -37.07 -10.98 1.93
N LYS A 1052 -36.66 -12.09 1.33
CA LYS A 1052 -37.58 -13.17 0.97
C LYS A 1052 -38.00 -13.94 2.23
N GLY A 1053 -39.15 -14.63 2.17
CA GLY A 1053 -39.67 -15.40 3.30
C GLY A 1053 -38.71 -16.51 3.78
N TYR A 1054 -37.88 -17.02 2.87
CA TYR A 1054 -36.84 -18.02 3.14
C TYR A 1054 -35.49 -17.39 3.56
N TYR A 1055 -35.45 -16.11 3.95
CA TYR A 1055 -34.27 -15.48 4.56
C TYR A 1055 -34.45 -15.33 6.07
N ASN A 1056 -33.64 -16.04 6.84
CA ASN A 1056 -33.67 -15.97 8.29
C ASN A 1056 -32.47 -15.18 8.82
N THR A 1057 -32.73 -13.96 9.27
CA THR A 1057 -31.68 -13.08 9.76
C THR A 1057 -32.19 -12.03 10.75
N GLY A 1058 -31.40 -11.73 11.79
CA GLY A 1058 -31.62 -10.54 12.63
C GLY A 1058 -31.05 -9.25 12.03
N GLU A 1059 -30.37 -9.34 10.87
CA GLU A 1059 -29.72 -8.21 10.23
C GLU A 1059 -30.66 -7.40 9.33
N LYS A 1060 -30.35 -6.11 9.19
CA LYS A 1060 -31.09 -5.20 8.30
C LYS A 1060 -30.12 -4.51 7.33
N PRO A 1061 -29.74 -5.18 6.22
CA PRO A 1061 -28.95 -4.58 5.17
C PRO A 1061 -29.69 -3.40 4.51
N ALA A 1062 -28.93 -2.53 3.84
CA ALA A 1062 -29.49 -1.39 3.10
C ALA A 1062 -30.13 -1.81 1.78
N VAL A 1063 -29.60 -2.88 1.17
CA VAL A 1063 -30.11 -3.52 -0.05
C VAL A 1063 -30.15 -5.02 0.13
N TRP A 1064 -31.12 -5.66 -0.50
CA TRP A 1064 -31.31 -7.11 -0.50
C TRP A 1064 -30.99 -7.67 -1.88
N PHE A 1065 -30.43 -8.88 -1.92
CA PHE A 1065 -30.08 -9.57 -3.15
C PHE A 1065 -30.85 -10.87 -3.30
N SER A 1066 -31.16 -11.28 -4.53
CA SER A 1066 -31.49 -12.68 -4.81
C SER A 1066 -30.26 -13.57 -4.55
N PRO A 1067 -30.43 -14.82 -4.08
CA PRO A 1067 -29.30 -15.71 -3.82
C PRO A 1067 -28.82 -16.27 -5.18
N VAL A 1068 -27.71 -15.76 -5.69
CA VAL A 1068 -27.24 -16.10 -7.06
C VAL A 1068 -25.75 -16.44 -7.14
N GLU A 1069 -24.99 -16.22 -6.07
CA GLU A 1069 -23.57 -16.58 -6.00
C GLU A 1069 -23.27 -17.29 -4.68
N THR A 1070 -22.27 -18.16 -4.66
CA THR A 1070 -21.72 -18.75 -3.44
C THR A 1070 -20.26 -18.33 -3.31
N TRP A 1071 -19.80 -17.93 -2.12
CA TRP A 1071 -18.46 -17.41 -1.87
C TRP A 1071 -17.75 -18.21 -0.78
N GLU A 1072 -16.48 -18.54 -0.98
CA GLU A 1072 -15.62 -19.12 0.05
C GLU A 1072 -15.18 -18.00 1.01
N ILE A 1073 -15.58 -18.14 2.27
CA ILE A 1073 -15.30 -17.24 3.38
C ILE A 1073 -14.49 -18.00 4.44
N ARG A 1074 -13.36 -17.42 4.85
CA ARG A 1074 -12.55 -17.93 5.97
C ARG A 1074 -12.77 -17.08 7.19
N GLY A 1075 -12.66 -17.69 8.37
CA GLY A 1075 -12.66 -17.00 9.65
C GLY A 1075 -11.73 -17.66 10.63
N ALA A 1076 -11.60 -17.06 11.81
CA ALA A 1076 -10.77 -17.62 12.88
C ALA A 1076 -11.51 -18.77 13.59
N ASP A 1077 -12.72 -18.50 14.08
CA ASP A 1077 -13.51 -19.43 14.89
C ASP A 1077 -15.01 -19.20 14.65
N ILE A 1078 -15.85 -20.14 15.10
CA ILE A 1078 -17.31 -20.02 15.09
C ILE A 1078 -17.77 -19.71 16.51
N THR A 1079 -18.73 -18.81 16.64
CA THR A 1079 -19.12 -18.25 17.93
C THR A 1079 -20.63 -18.08 18.05
N VAL A 1080 -21.15 -18.10 19.28
CA VAL A 1080 -22.57 -17.88 19.52
C VAL A 1080 -22.91 -16.41 19.23
N SER A 1081 -23.94 -16.18 18.41
CA SER A 1081 -24.34 -14.86 17.93
C SER A 1081 -25.76 -14.50 18.36
N PRO A 1082 -25.98 -13.28 18.90
CA PRO A 1082 -27.32 -12.80 19.21
C PRO A 1082 -28.09 -12.31 17.96
N VAL A 1083 -27.43 -12.10 16.82
CA VAL A 1083 -28.02 -11.48 15.62
C VAL A 1083 -28.07 -12.44 14.43
N HIS A 1084 -27.02 -13.25 14.24
CA HIS A 1084 -26.97 -14.25 13.19
C HIS A 1084 -27.79 -15.50 13.55
N ARG A 1085 -28.27 -16.20 12.53
CA ARG A 1085 -29.32 -17.24 12.67
C ARG A 1085 -28.89 -18.61 12.17
N ALA A 1086 -27.65 -18.77 11.69
CA ALA A 1086 -27.14 -20.10 11.35
C ALA A 1086 -27.19 -21.03 12.56
N ALA A 1087 -27.67 -22.26 12.37
CA ALA A 1087 -27.85 -23.26 13.43
C ALA A 1087 -28.70 -22.76 14.63
N PHE A 1088 -29.63 -21.83 14.40
CA PHE A 1088 -30.49 -21.27 15.44
C PHE A 1088 -31.34 -22.37 16.11
N GLY A 1089 -31.25 -22.46 17.43
CA GLY A 1089 -31.94 -23.48 18.23
C GLY A 1089 -31.22 -24.83 18.31
N LYS A 1090 -30.13 -25.06 17.55
CA LYS A 1090 -29.37 -26.32 17.59
C LYS A 1090 -28.30 -26.32 18.69
N VAL A 1091 -27.60 -25.20 18.88
CA VAL A 1091 -26.56 -25.04 19.94
C VAL A 1091 -27.06 -24.24 21.13
N HIS A 1092 -27.89 -23.23 20.89
CA HIS A 1092 -28.44 -22.34 21.91
C HIS A 1092 -29.90 -22.04 21.58
N GLU A 1093 -30.79 -22.10 22.56
CA GLU A 1093 -32.25 -22.05 22.37
C GLU A 1093 -32.72 -20.78 21.63
N SER A 1094 -32.12 -19.63 21.94
CA SER A 1094 -32.51 -18.31 21.39
C SER A 1094 -31.44 -17.60 20.56
N ARG A 1095 -30.33 -18.27 20.20
CA ARG A 1095 -29.19 -17.65 19.50
C ARG A 1095 -28.68 -18.56 18.37
N GLY A 1096 -28.17 -17.96 17.32
CA GLY A 1096 -27.51 -18.69 16.23
C GLY A 1096 -25.99 -18.67 16.39
N LEU A 1097 -25.28 -19.03 15.33
CA LEU A 1097 -23.83 -19.04 15.22
C LEU A 1097 -23.34 -17.98 14.22
N ALA A 1098 -22.12 -17.48 14.42
CA ALA A 1098 -21.46 -16.54 13.53
C ALA A 1098 -19.96 -16.82 13.39
N LEU A 1099 -19.44 -16.50 12.22
CA LEU A 1099 -18.01 -16.61 11.89
C LEU A 1099 -17.24 -15.37 12.38
N ARG A 1100 -16.18 -15.57 13.17
CA ARG A 1100 -15.29 -14.51 13.67
C ARG A 1100 -14.22 -14.15 12.64
N PHE A 1101 -13.98 -12.85 12.46
CA PHE A 1101 -13.01 -12.28 11.49
C PHE A 1101 -13.17 -12.80 10.06
N PRO A 1102 -14.38 -12.73 9.49
CA PRO A 1102 -14.64 -13.33 8.20
C PRO A 1102 -13.92 -12.54 7.08
N ARG A 1103 -13.31 -13.28 6.16
CA ARG A 1103 -12.59 -12.77 5.00
C ARG A 1103 -13.03 -13.51 3.76
N PHE A 1104 -13.36 -12.75 2.72
CA PHE A 1104 -13.57 -13.33 1.41
C PHE A 1104 -12.26 -13.93 0.89
N VAL A 1105 -12.36 -15.15 0.37
CA VAL A 1105 -11.26 -15.82 -0.34
C VAL A 1105 -11.52 -15.77 -1.83
N ARG A 1106 -12.68 -16.26 -2.26
CA ARG A 1106 -13.05 -16.36 -3.67
C ARG A 1106 -14.54 -16.59 -3.88
N LYS A 1107 -15.01 -16.32 -5.11
CA LYS A 1107 -16.32 -16.80 -5.58
C LYS A 1107 -16.22 -18.31 -5.88
N ARG A 1108 -17.32 -19.01 -5.70
CA ARG A 1108 -17.54 -20.44 -5.98
C ARG A 1108 -18.59 -20.58 -7.08
N PRO A 1109 -18.22 -20.31 -8.35
CA PRO A 1109 -19.14 -20.52 -9.48
C PRO A 1109 -19.47 -22.02 -9.66
N ASP A 1110 -18.69 -22.90 -9.03
CA ASP A 1110 -18.87 -24.33 -8.97
C ASP A 1110 -19.90 -24.79 -7.94
N LYS A 1111 -20.54 -23.87 -7.22
CA LYS A 1111 -21.58 -24.17 -6.24
C LYS A 1111 -22.81 -23.30 -6.45
N THR A 1112 -23.99 -23.91 -6.45
CA THR A 1112 -25.24 -23.16 -6.34
C THR A 1112 -25.42 -22.62 -4.91
N PRO A 1113 -26.35 -21.69 -4.69
CA PRO A 1113 -26.70 -21.22 -3.35
C PRO A 1113 -27.13 -22.34 -2.40
N GLU A 1114 -27.86 -23.35 -2.88
CA GLU A 1114 -28.34 -24.49 -2.10
C GLU A 1114 -27.22 -25.50 -1.77
N GLU A 1115 -26.09 -25.44 -2.48
CA GLU A 1115 -24.87 -26.22 -2.20
C GLU A 1115 -23.89 -25.50 -1.26
N ALA A 1116 -24.30 -24.35 -0.71
CA ALA A 1116 -23.56 -23.64 0.32
C ALA A 1116 -23.40 -24.50 1.58
N THR A 1117 -22.42 -24.15 2.41
CA THR A 1117 -22.21 -24.81 3.70
C THR A 1117 -23.50 -24.80 4.52
N SER A 1118 -23.88 -25.96 5.06
CA SER A 1118 -25.13 -26.10 5.77
C SER A 1118 -25.04 -25.61 7.21
N SER A 1119 -26.18 -25.25 7.79
CA SER A 1119 -26.25 -24.90 9.21
C SER A 1119 -25.80 -26.04 10.14
N ASP A 1120 -26.01 -27.30 9.76
CA ASP A 1120 -25.50 -28.45 10.51
C ASP A 1120 -23.99 -28.56 10.46
N GLN A 1121 -23.38 -28.36 9.28
CA GLN A 1121 -21.93 -28.32 9.16
C GLN A 1121 -21.31 -27.23 10.04
N ILE A 1122 -21.94 -26.06 10.10
CA ILE A 1122 -21.50 -24.98 11.00
C ILE A 1122 -21.62 -25.40 12.47
N CYS A 1123 -22.69 -26.11 12.84
CA CYS A 1123 -22.89 -26.65 14.19
C CYS A 1123 -21.82 -27.70 14.55
N GLU A 1124 -21.53 -28.64 13.65
CA GLU A 1124 -20.48 -29.65 13.81
C GLU A 1124 -19.10 -29.02 13.99
N MET A 1125 -18.76 -28.02 13.17
CA MET A 1125 -17.51 -27.28 13.29
C MET A 1125 -17.38 -26.55 14.63
N PHE A 1126 -18.47 -25.95 15.13
CA PHE A 1126 -18.51 -25.34 16.45
C PHE A 1126 -18.32 -26.37 17.58
N GLN A 1127 -18.96 -27.53 17.47
CA GLN A 1127 -18.79 -28.61 18.44
C GLN A 1127 -17.37 -29.19 18.40
N ALA A 1128 -16.76 -29.33 17.22
CA ALA A 1128 -15.38 -29.77 17.10
C ALA A 1128 -14.37 -28.79 17.73
N GLN A 1129 -14.68 -27.48 17.72
CA GLN A 1129 -13.91 -26.46 18.45
C GLN A 1129 -13.99 -26.68 19.97
N THR A 1130 -15.13 -27.12 20.49
CA THR A 1130 -15.36 -27.35 21.93
C THR A 1130 -14.94 -28.76 22.40
N VAL A 1131 -15.03 -29.80 21.57
CA VAL A 1131 -14.66 -31.19 21.92
C VAL A 1131 -13.14 -31.38 22.05
N LYS A 1132 -12.33 -30.64 21.28
CA LYS A 1132 -10.88 -30.56 21.52
C LYS A 1132 -10.53 -30.00 22.92
N CYS A 1133 -11.44 -29.26 23.54
CA CYS A 1133 -11.32 -28.82 24.94
C CYS A 1133 -11.81 -29.87 25.96
N SER A 1134 -12.70 -30.80 25.60
CA SER A 1134 -13.32 -31.76 26.55
C SER A 1134 -12.69 -33.17 26.56
N LEU A 1135 -12.11 -33.65 25.46
CA LEU A 1135 -11.44 -34.97 25.40
C LEU A 1135 -10.22 -35.12 26.34
N ARG A 1136 -9.80 -34.04 27.00
CA ARG A 1136 -8.82 -34.04 28.09
C ARG A 1136 -9.28 -34.77 29.36
N ASN A 1137 -10.58 -35.02 29.54
CA ASN A 1137 -11.09 -35.55 30.81
C ASN A 1137 -11.11 -37.09 30.90
N GLN A 1138 -10.82 -37.82 29.82
CA GLN A 1138 -10.83 -39.29 29.84
C GLN A 1138 -9.43 -39.94 29.77
N GLN A 1139 -8.37 -39.15 29.59
CA GLN A 1139 -6.99 -39.65 29.52
C GLN A 1139 -6.06 -39.05 30.60
N ARG A 1140 -6.62 -38.52 31.70
CA ARG A 1140 -5.85 -38.19 32.91
C ARG A 1140 -6.24 -39.10 34.05
#